data_AF-A0A7S4UC67-F1
#
_entry.id   AF-A0A7S4UC67-F1
#
_cell.length_a   1.000
_cell.length_b   1.000
_cell.length_c   1.000
_cell.angle_alpha   90.00
_cell.angle_beta   90.00
_cell.angle_gamma   90.00
#
_symmetry.space_group_name_H-M   'P 1'
#
loop_
_entity.id
_entity.type
_entity.pdbx_description
1 polymer ?
#
loop_
_entity_poly.entity_id
_entity_poly.type
_entity_poly.pdbx_seq_one_letter_code
_entity_poly.pdbx_strand_id
1 'polypeptide(L)'
;SPRTRDPAAAAPSPSGAKSPSRNERVLQLVCEALHGQDAAKWADGEGYVPMSRLLRAKSELQRETFGSTKIITQAVEAQQVSHSLRLDRNRRRVRLQTPEEQVRTEAAAEVQRASHGTIHVKALLSSKRLREVLAPQDDPTAFVREALEHEESDVVVRGSWVTRRPRSAQLRRAAEDLFSSAHLADDSRLRAKVMESPSGEVPLTWLCSRYADRLGCTAPADGGARATEVSATELCEALKASEALEADARRFTVRRRVPYRVEQGASGGGGNPSADSAGAQAASGPAKDPEQQGTGASRAAVQLRQLLDFYFEPFTIQNNRYLLDLIMKRVGPPEEAGPWVAESLSAFSCTVEDLTGLGRIASVVSKMKTSVADVCATAAESGALKHLAVGQDGRLRLRGPVEVRNFMKASGAQPEVFAAVVQALTAAREQRSPAPRGTVSVVSYAVGGVLADDSQQGQQRQARVKRQLLVHRSDLVCLQGLDPEGYGCGLAETLSQEGYGFEFARGHSGEANAIFWDRSRWEKSGSCKRDAAVAVDLRSFDRPSTAIRVICLRPELSSLNNRGLRDLFRGPPASHHGRVLACADLWPIGGAEAATVVEGLADMHSAAQEVLGEELTAPTEAARGPSGGGPPRPAQSAASGLNKLRRPDAVLYRGMAPITVLSGHTEGYLATMAPEDVLQQFPAFRTPTVAAFDLTSSHQAAEAAEPTTPSQNIRL
;
A
#
# COMPACT_ATOMS: atom_id res chain seq x y z
N SER A 1 -23.73 -71.05 -40.98
CA SER A 1 -24.35 -71.36 -39.68
C SER A 1 -23.54 -70.78 -38.54
N PRO A 2 -24.21 -70.16 -37.55
CA PRO A 2 -23.63 -69.12 -36.71
C PRO A 2 -23.13 -69.66 -35.36
N ARG A 3 -22.22 -68.92 -34.70
CA ARG A 3 -22.06 -68.97 -33.25
C ARG A 3 -22.26 -67.57 -32.69
N THR A 4 -23.46 -67.37 -32.16
CA THR A 4 -23.87 -66.32 -31.24
C THR A 4 -22.98 -66.36 -29.99
N ARG A 5 -22.37 -65.21 -29.65
CA ARG A 5 -21.81 -64.94 -28.33
C ARG A 5 -22.63 -63.84 -27.69
N ASP A 6 -23.25 -64.18 -26.57
CA ASP A 6 -24.01 -63.28 -25.71
C ASP A 6 -23.12 -62.13 -25.18
N PRO A 7 -23.64 -60.89 -25.11
CA PRO A 7 -22.96 -59.80 -24.42
C PRO A 7 -23.19 -59.96 -22.91
N ALA A 8 -22.14 -60.31 -22.19
CA ALA A 8 -22.12 -60.22 -20.74
C ALA A 8 -22.30 -58.75 -20.32
N ALA A 9 -23.30 -58.50 -19.47
CA ALA A 9 -23.59 -57.20 -18.89
C ALA A 9 -22.37 -56.67 -18.13
N ALA A 10 -21.79 -55.58 -18.63
CA ALA A 10 -20.79 -54.80 -17.90
C ALA A 10 -21.47 -54.13 -16.70
N ALA A 11 -21.04 -54.49 -15.50
CA ALA A 11 -21.46 -53.81 -14.27
C ALA A 11 -21.10 -52.32 -14.35
N PRO A 12 -21.99 -51.40 -13.92
CA PRO A 12 -21.69 -49.97 -13.92
C PRO A 12 -20.47 -49.71 -13.04
N SER A 13 -19.40 -49.21 -13.65
CA SER A 13 -18.24 -48.69 -12.93
C SER A 13 -18.71 -47.65 -11.91
N PRO A 14 -18.34 -47.75 -10.61
CA PRO A 14 -18.77 -46.80 -9.60
C PRO A 14 -18.40 -45.39 -10.04
N SER A 15 -19.43 -44.58 -10.25
CA SER A 15 -19.35 -43.19 -10.70
C SER A 15 -18.28 -42.43 -9.92
N GLY A 16 -17.37 -41.78 -10.65
CA GLY A 16 -16.16 -41.16 -10.11
C GLY A 16 -16.40 -40.24 -8.92
N ALA A 17 -16.11 -40.76 -7.72
CA ALA A 17 -15.93 -39.93 -6.55
C ALA A 17 -14.80 -38.94 -6.85
N LYS A 18 -15.11 -37.64 -6.92
CA LYS A 18 -14.11 -36.59 -7.06
C LYS A 18 -13.11 -36.75 -5.91
N SER A 19 -11.83 -36.88 -6.24
CA SER A 19 -10.78 -36.89 -5.22
C SER A 19 -10.92 -35.65 -4.35
N PRO A 20 -10.85 -35.78 -3.01
CA PRO A 20 -11.00 -34.64 -2.12
C PRO A 20 -9.98 -33.55 -2.46
N SER A 21 -10.42 -32.30 -2.41
CA SER A 21 -9.54 -31.16 -2.65
C SER A 21 -8.40 -31.15 -1.63
N ARG A 22 -7.28 -30.49 -1.96
CA ARG A 22 -6.14 -30.42 -1.03
C ARG A 22 -6.54 -29.82 0.32
N ASN A 23 -7.43 -28.83 0.34
CA ASN A 23 -7.91 -28.23 1.58
C ASN A 23 -8.73 -29.23 2.41
N GLU A 24 -9.61 -30.02 1.77
CA GLU A 24 -10.38 -31.08 2.46
C GLU A 24 -9.45 -32.09 3.11
N ARG A 25 -8.41 -32.53 2.39
CA ARG A 25 -7.42 -33.47 2.94
C ARG A 25 -6.66 -32.88 4.12
N VAL A 26 -6.22 -31.62 4.03
CA VAL A 26 -5.53 -30.92 5.13
C VAL A 26 -6.43 -30.87 6.36
N LEU A 27 -7.72 -30.52 6.21
CA LEU A 27 -8.64 -30.42 7.34
C LEU A 27 -9.00 -31.77 7.94
N GLN A 28 -9.17 -32.79 7.10
CA GLN A 28 -9.37 -34.16 7.57
C GLN A 28 -8.18 -34.59 8.44
N LEU A 29 -6.95 -34.39 7.97
CA LEU A 29 -5.73 -34.72 8.71
C LEU A 29 -5.60 -33.92 10.02
N VAL A 30 -6.00 -32.65 10.04
CA VAL A 30 -6.03 -31.83 11.27
C VAL A 30 -7.08 -32.37 12.25
N CYS A 31 -8.28 -32.70 11.79
CA CYS A 31 -9.32 -33.30 12.62
C CYS A 31 -8.87 -34.65 13.20
N GLU A 32 -8.31 -35.55 12.38
CA GLU A 32 -7.78 -36.83 12.83
C GLU A 32 -6.65 -36.65 13.86
N ALA A 33 -5.80 -35.64 13.68
CA ALA A 33 -4.76 -35.31 14.64
C ALA A 33 -5.33 -34.85 15.99
N LEU A 34 -6.39 -34.05 15.97
CA LEU A 34 -7.06 -33.52 17.16
C LEU A 34 -7.91 -34.56 17.91
N HIS A 35 -8.45 -35.57 17.21
CA HIS A 35 -9.15 -36.70 17.85
C HIS A 35 -8.18 -37.76 18.42
N GLY A 36 -6.90 -37.69 18.08
CA GLY A 36 -5.89 -38.62 18.60
C GLY A 36 -5.67 -38.46 20.11
N GLN A 37 -5.38 -39.58 20.80
CA GLN A 37 -5.17 -39.58 22.26
C GLN A 37 -4.07 -38.62 22.75
N ASP A 38 -3.08 -38.33 21.90
CA ASP A 38 -2.00 -37.40 22.25
C ASP A 38 -2.38 -35.93 22.15
N ALA A 39 -3.46 -35.57 21.45
CA ALA A 39 -3.92 -34.19 21.34
C ALA A 39 -4.26 -33.59 22.71
N ALA A 40 -4.87 -34.39 23.60
CA ALA A 40 -5.19 -33.99 24.96
C ALA A 40 -3.94 -33.62 25.78
N LYS A 41 -2.77 -34.20 25.48
CA LYS A 41 -1.50 -33.88 26.13
C LYS A 41 -0.87 -32.58 25.62
N TRP A 42 -1.26 -32.13 24.43
CA TRP A 42 -0.74 -30.91 23.80
C TRP A 42 -1.68 -29.72 23.90
N ALA A 43 -2.94 -29.98 24.23
CA ALA A 43 -3.96 -28.98 24.43
C ALA A 43 -3.66 -28.13 25.67
N ASP A 44 -3.91 -26.84 25.58
CA ASP A 44 -3.96 -25.96 26.75
C ASP A 44 -5.30 -26.07 27.50
N GLY A 45 -5.50 -25.25 28.52
CA GLY A 45 -6.73 -25.25 29.33
C GLY A 45 -8.00 -24.92 28.54
N GLU A 46 -7.88 -24.34 27.34
CA GLU A 46 -9.01 -24.05 26.45
C GLU A 46 -9.16 -25.10 25.33
N GLY A 47 -8.35 -26.16 25.34
CA GLY A 47 -8.39 -27.22 24.34
C GLY A 47 -7.57 -26.93 23.08
N TYR A 48 -6.83 -25.81 23.00
CA TYR A 48 -6.08 -25.44 21.80
C TYR A 48 -4.75 -26.17 21.69
N VAL A 49 -4.49 -26.73 20.50
CA VAL A 49 -3.23 -27.41 20.17
C VAL A 49 -2.38 -26.55 19.23
N PRO A 50 -1.08 -26.33 19.52
CA PRO A 50 -0.19 -25.64 18.58
C PRO A 50 -0.09 -26.36 17.24
N MET A 51 -0.31 -25.66 16.12
CA MET A 51 -0.24 -26.27 14.78
C MET A 51 1.14 -26.85 14.47
N SER A 52 2.20 -26.27 15.04
CA SER A 52 3.57 -26.82 14.94
C SER A 52 3.73 -28.18 15.62
N ARG A 53 2.92 -28.51 16.64
CA ARG A 53 2.88 -29.84 17.26
C ARG A 53 2.13 -30.83 16.37
N LEU A 54 1.00 -30.43 15.78
CA LEU A 54 0.25 -31.25 14.83
C LEU A 54 1.11 -31.66 13.63
N LEU A 55 1.87 -30.71 13.07
CA LEU A 55 2.80 -30.97 11.96
C LEU A 55 3.90 -31.99 12.31
N ARG A 56 4.38 -32.02 13.56
CA ARG A 56 5.37 -33.00 14.00
C ARG A 56 4.76 -34.37 14.25
N ALA A 57 3.51 -34.41 14.71
CA ALA A 57 2.80 -35.64 15.04
C ALA A 57 2.26 -36.38 13.81
N LYS A 58 1.91 -35.66 12.74
CA LYS A 58 1.32 -36.23 11.52
C LYS A 58 2.18 -35.89 10.30
N SER A 59 3.04 -36.82 9.89
CA SER A 59 3.93 -36.67 8.74
C SER A 59 3.18 -36.45 7.41
N GLU A 60 1.98 -36.99 7.28
CA GLU A 60 1.09 -36.74 6.12
C GLU A 60 0.60 -35.29 6.08
N LEU A 61 0.21 -34.73 7.22
CA LEU A 61 -0.17 -33.31 7.32
C LEU A 61 1.03 -32.42 6.98
N GLN A 62 2.23 -32.78 7.45
CA GLN A 62 3.46 -32.09 7.09
C GLN A 62 3.72 -32.12 5.57
N ARG A 63 3.46 -33.24 4.91
CA ARG A 63 3.62 -33.39 3.46
C ARG A 63 2.62 -32.54 2.69
N GLU A 64 1.34 -32.62 3.02
CA GLU A 64 0.29 -31.86 2.34
C GLU A 64 0.42 -30.35 2.54
N THR A 65 1.04 -29.90 3.64
CA THR A 65 1.23 -28.47 3.98
C THR A 65 2.64 -27.96 3.72
N PHE A 66 3.57 -28.83 3.27
CA PHE A 66 5.00 -28.54 3.19
C PHE A 66 5.58 -27.96 4.50
N GLY A 67 5.06 -28.41 5.65
CA GLY A 67 5.45 -27.92 6.97
C GLY A 67 4.98 -26.49 7.30
N SER A 68 4.12 -25.88 6.48
CA SER A 68 3.66 -24.51 6.65
C SER A 68 2.35 -24.44 7.44
N THR A 69 2.39 -23.83 8.63
CA THR A 69 1.17 -23.55 9.42
C THR A 69 0.21 -22.59 8.69
N LYS A 70 0.72 -21.75 7.78
CA LYS A 70 -0.12 -20.84 6.99
C LYS A 70 -1.10 -21.58 6.09
N ILE A 71 -0.71 -22.75 5.56
CA ILE A 71 -1.59 -23.56 4.71
C ILE A 71 -2.71 -24.16 5.55
N ILE A 72 -2.44 -24.55 6.80
CA ILE A 72 -3.48 -25.00 7.73
C ILE A 72 -4.45 -23.85 8.03
N THR A 73 -3.94 -22.67 8.36
CA THR A 73 -4.76 -21.46 8.57
C THR A 73 -5.65 -21.17 7.37
N GLN A 74 -5.08 -21.14 6.17
CA GLN A 74 -5.82 -20.90 4.93
C GLN A 74 -6.85 -21.99 4.64
N ALA A 75 -6.54 -23.27 4.90
CA ALA A 75 -7.51 -24.34 4.71
C ALA A 75 -8.70 -24.20 5.67
N VAL A 76 -8.44 -23.88 6.95
CA VAL A 76 -9.50 -23.70 7.96
C VAL A 76 -10.37 -22.47 7.62
N GLU A 77 -9.75 -21.39 7.13
CA GLU A 77 -10.48 -20.18 6.72
C GLU A 77 -11.25 -20.36 5.40
N ALA A 78 -10.65 -21.04 4.41
CA ALA A 78 -11.29 -21.28 3.12
C ALA A 78 -12.46 -22.26 3.23
N GLN A 79 -12.45 -23.15 4.23
CA GLN A 79 -13.59 -23.99 4.56
C GLN A 79 -14.23 -23.59 5.88
N GLN A 80 -14.55 -22.31 6.06
CA GLN A 80 -15.53 -21.89 7.10
C GLN A 80 -16.86 -22.65 7.02
N VAL A 81 -17.08 -23.43 5.96
CA VAL A 81 -18.22 -24.33 5.75
C VAL A 81 -18.07 -25.68 6.50
N SER A 82 -16.84 -26.10 6.82
CA SER A 82 -16.52 -27.34 7.55
C SER A 82 -16.34 -26.99 9.04
N HIS A 83 -17.48 -26.78 9.73
CA HIS A 83 -17.66 -26.20 11.07
C HIS A 83 -16.98 -26.91 12.25
N SER A 84 -16.02 -27.80 12.04
CA SER A 84 -15.44 -28.60 13.12
C SER A 84 -14.24 -27.95 13.80
N LEU A 85 -13.61 -26.92 13.21
CA LEU A 85 -12.33 -26.37 13.68
C LEU A 85 -12.43 -24.89 14.06
N ARG A 86 -11.75 -24.51 15.15
CA ARG A 86 -11.58 -23.12 15.61
C ARG A 86 -10.09 -22.80 15.69
N LEU A 87 -9.68 -21.72 15.04
CA LEU A 87 -8.35 -21.15 15.21
C LEU A 87 -8.33 -20.25 16.45
N ASP A 88 -7.20 -20.24 17.16
CA ASP A 88 -7.02 -19.28 18.24
C ASP A 88 -6.87 -17.85 17.70
N ARG A 89 -6.92 -16.87 18.59
CA ARG A 89 -6.84 -15.44 18.26
C ARG A 89 -5.62 -15.06 17.40
N ASN A 90 -4.50 -15.79 17.58
CA ASN A 90 -3.24 -15.56 16.87
C ASN A 90 -3.06 -16.43 15.63
N ARG A 91 -4.04 -17.29 15.30
CA ARG A 91 -4.00 -18.26 14.18
C ARG A 91 -2.73 -19.12 14.23
N ARG A 92 -2.32 -19.55 15.43
CA ARG A 92 -1.15 -20.41 15.70
C ARG A 92 -1.53 -21.75 16.32
N ARG A 93 -2.69 -21.79 16.96
CA ARG A 93 -3.26 -22.99 17.57
C ARG A 93 -4.63 -23.26 16.95
N VAL A 94 -5.04 -24.51 17.00
CA VAL A 94 -6.32 -24.99 16.48
C VAL A 94 -6.93 -25.96 17.47
N ARG A 95 -8.26 -25.95 17.59
CA ARG A 95 -9.02 -26.96 18.33
C ARG A 95 -10.29 -27.33 17.59
N LEU A 96 -10.95 -28.36 18.10
CA LEU A 96 -12.32 -28.68 17.68
C LEU A 96 -13.29 -27.64 18.27
N GLN A 97 -14.30 -27.26 17.48
CA GLN A 97 -15.38 -26.40 17.97
C GLN A 97 -16.23 -27.15 19.01
N THR A 98 -16.62 -26.46 20.07
CA THR A 98 -17.60 -27.00 21.02
C THR A 98 -18.99 -27.07 20.37
N PRO A 99 -19.92 -27.92 20.86
CA PRO A 99 -21.27 -27.98 20.33
C PRO A 99 -21.99 -26.62 20.27
N GLU A 100 -21.79 -25.75 21.28
CA GLU A 100 -22.35 -24.39 21.33
C GLU A 100 -21.76 -23.48 20.24
N GLU A 101 -20.46 -23.61 19.94
CA GLU A 101 -19.79 -22.89 18.86
C GLU A 101 -20.29 -23.33 17.48
N GLN A 102 -20.50 -24.63 17.30
CA GLN A 102 -21.06 -25.17 16.06
C GLN A 102 -22.50 -24.67 15.85
N VAL A 103 -23.32 -24.62 16.91
CA VAL A 103 -24.65 -24.00 16.88
C VAL A 103 -24.58 -22.52 16.48
N ARG A 104 -23.70 -21.73 17.10
CA ARG A 104 -23.53 -20.30 16.79
C ARG A 104 -23.12 -20.07 15.34
N THR A 105 -22.12 -20.84 14.87
CA THR A 105 -21.58 -20.73 13.51
C THR A 105 -22.63 -21.09 12.46
N GLU A 106 -23.34 -22.19 12.64
CA GLU A 106 -24.37 -22.62 11.70
C GLU A 106 -25.60 -21.70 11.74
N ALA A 107 -25.99 -21.20 12.92
CA ALA A 107 -27.08 -20.23 13.04
C ALA A 107 -26.76 -18.92 12.32
N ALA A 108 -25.54 -18.41 12.44
CA ALA A 108 -25.09 -17.23 11.70
C ALA A 108 -25.13 -17.48 10.18
N ALA A 109 -24.66 -18.65 9.72
CA ALA A 109 -24.68 -19.02 8.31
C ALA A 109 -26.11 -19.17 7.75
N GLU A 110 -27.03 -19.80 8.49
CA GLU A 110 -28.44 -19.93 8.12
C GLU A 110 -29.14 -18.56 8.07
N VAL A 111 -28.91 -17.71 9.07
CA VAL A 111 -29.43 -16.33 9.10
C VAL A 111 -28.92 -15.50 7.93
N GLN A 112 -27.65 -15.66 7.56
CA GLN A 112 -27.06 -14.98 6.41
C GLN A 112 -27.65 -15.47 5.07
N ARG A 113 -27.98 -16.76 4.96
CA ARG A 113 -28.63 -17.34 3.78
C ARG A 113 -30.11 -16.97 3.66
N ALA A 114 -30.77 -16.63 4.77
CA ALA A 114 -32.16 -16.23 4.76
C ALA A 114 -32.35 -14.83 4.14
N SER A 115 -33.31 -14.71 3.23
CA SER A 115 -33.64 -13.47 2.51
C SER A 115 -33.93 -12.28 3.42
N HIS A 116 -34.43 -12.53 4.63
CA HIS A 116 -34.83 -11.50 5.60
C HIS A 116 -33.84 -11.33 6.76
N GLY A 117 -32.69 -12.04 6.75
CA GLY A 117 -31.74 -11.98 7.86
C GLY A 117 -32.31 -12.52 9.18
N THR A 118 -33.33 -13.38 9.10
CA THR A 118 -33.99 -14.02 10.23
C THR A 118 -34.41 -15.45 9.86
N ILE A 119 -34.35 -16.37 10.82
CA ILE A 119 -34.83 -17.75 10.66
C ILE A 119 -35.64 -18.16 11.88
N HIS A 120 -36.62 -19.04 11.70
CA HIS A 120 -37.36 -19.60 12.83
C HIS A 120 -36.50 -20.64 13.56
N VAL A 121 -36.55 -20.71 14.89
CA VAL A 121 -35.73 -21.67 15.68
C VAL A 121 -35.98 -23.12 15.23
N LYS A 122 -37.24 -23.50 14.94
CA LYS A 122 -37.55 -24.83 14.37
C LYS A 122 -36.86 -25.13 13.03
N ALA A 123 -36.66 -24.12 12.18
CA ALA A 123 -35.96 -24.29 10.91
C ALA A 123 -34.47 -24.53 11.16
N LEU A 124 -33.87 -23.79 12.11
CA LEU A 124 -32.48 -24.00 12.54
C LEU A 124 -32.28 -25.42 13.11
N LEU A 125 -33.17 -25.88 13.99
CA LEU A 125 -33.15 -27.24 14.54
C LEU A 125 -33.29 -28.32 13.46
N SER A 126 -33.86 -27.99 12.31
CA SER A 126 -34.01 -28.90 11.18
C SER A 126 -32.77 -28.95 10.27
N SER A 127 -31.78 -28.05 10.47
CA SER A 127 -30.53 -28.02 9.69
C SER A 127 -29.84 -29.37 9.79
N LYS A 128 -29.50 -29.95 8.63
CA LYS A 128 -28.81 -31.24 8.55
C LYS A 128 -27.50 -31.22 9.34
N ARG A 129 -26.82 -30.08 9.38
CA ARG A 129 -25.53 -29.90 10.06
C ARG A 129 -25.66 -29.87 11.58
N LEU A 130 -26.74 -29.31 12.12
CA LEU A 130 -26.97 -29.29 13.56
C LEU A 130 -27.55 -30.58 14.11
N ARG A 131 -28.19 -31.42 13.29
CA ARG A 131 -28.79 -32.67 13.79
C ARG A 131 -27.76 -33.56 14.50
N GLU A 132 -26.54 -33.66 13.99
CA GLU A 132 -25.49 -34.47 14.62
C GLU A 132 -25.03 -33.85 15.96
N VAL A 133 -24.94 -32.53 16.02
CA VAL A 133 -24.54 -31.76 17.22
C VAL A 133 -25.62 -31.80 18.31
N LEU A 134 -26.89 -31.80 17.90
CA LEU A 134 -28.05 -31.73 18.77
C LEU A 134 -28.60 -33.10 19.17
N ALA A 135 -28.28 -34.17 18.43
CA ALA A 135 -28.69 -35.54 18.76
C ALA A 135 -28.40 -35.98 20.21
N PRO A 136 -27.26 -35.63 20.84
CA PRO A 136 -27.00 -36.00 22.23
C PRO A 136 -27.69 -35.10 23.26
N GLN A 137 -28.43 -34.05 22.87
CA GLN A 137 -29.03 -33.09 23.80
C GLN A 137 -30.46 -33.49 24.17
N ASP A 138 -30.77 -33.49 25.48
CA ASP A 138 -32.10 -33.84 26.00
C ASP A 138 -33.18 -32.80 25.59
N ASP A 139 -32.83 -31.51 25.60
CA ASP A 139 -33.66 -30.43 25.05
C ASP A 139 -32.86 -29.59 24.04
N PRO A 140 -32.89 -29.96 22.75
CA PRO A 140 -32.22 -29.23 21.69
C PRO A 140 -32.65 -27.76 21.57
N THR A 141 -33.87 -27.42 21.97
CA THR A 141 -34.39 -26.06 21.86
C THR A 141 -33.79 -25.16 22.94
N ALA A 142 -33.76 -25.63 24.18
CA ALA A 142 -33.11 -24.92 25.28
C ALA A 142 -31.61 -24.75 25.00
N PHE A 143 -30.94 -25.83 24.57
CA PHE A 143 -29.51 -25.80 24.23
C PHE A 143 -29.17 -24.77 23.15
N VAL A 144 -29.95 -24.72 22.06
CA VAL A 144 -29.75 -23.72 21.00
C VAL A 144 -29.97 -22.30 21.52
N ARG A 145 -30.98 -22.08 22.39
CA ARG A 145 -31.21 -20.74 22.95
C ARG A 145 -30.05 -20.27 23.80
N GLU A 146 -29.58 -21.12 24.71
CA GLU A 146 -28.43 -20.83 25.58
C GLU A 146 -27.16 -20.53 24.75
N ALA A 147 -26.86 -21.37 23.75
CA ALA A 147 -25.73 -21.19 22.86
C ALA A 147 -25.78 -19.85 22.09
N LEU A 148 -26.96 -19.42 21.64
CA LEU A 148 -27.14 -18.18 20.88
C LEU A 148 -27.28 -16.92 21.77
N GLU A 149 -27.63 -17.08 23.04
CA GLU A 149 -27.63 -15.99 24.01
C GLU A 149 -26.22 -15.55 24.39
N HIS A 150 -25.25 -16.46 24.31
CA HIS A 150 -23.84 -16.19 24.55
C HIS A 150 -23.32 -14.96 23.78
N GLU A 151 -22.50 -14.16 24.45
CA GLU A 151 -21.98 -12.88 23.96
C GLU A 151 -21.18 -12.97 22.64
N GLU A 152 -20.50 -14.08 22.35
CA GLU A 152 -19.77 -14.25 21.09
C GLU A 152 -20.67 -14.61 19.90
N SER A 153 -21.97 -14.86 20.12
CA SER A 153 -22.89 -15.18 19.02
C SER A 153 -23.21 -13.94 18.18
N ASP A 154 -23.04 -14.05 16.86
CA ASP A 154 -23.42 -13.01 15.89
C ASP A 154 -24.94 -12.89 15.69
N VAL A 155 -25.68 -13.89 16.16
CA VAL A 155 -27.14 -13.93 16.12
C VAL A 155 -27.70 -13.98 17.55
N VAL A 156 -28.97 -13.65 17.70
CA VAL A 156 -29.68 -13.68 18.98
C VAL A 156 -31.10 -14.21 18.78
N VAL A 157 -31.60 -14.93 19.76
CA VAL A 157 -32.99 -15.40 19.77
C VAL A 157 -33.91 -14.29 20.27
N ARG A 158 -34.97 -13.99 19.51
CA ARG A 158 -36.06 -13.08 19.86
C ARG A 158 -37.37 -13.83 19.73
N GLY A 159 -37.84 -14.37 20.86
CA GLY A 159 -39.02 -15.25 20.88
C GLY A 159 -38.75 -16.56 20.13
N SER A 160 -39.41 -16.74 18.98
CA SER A 160 -39.25 -17.94 18.13
C SER A 160 -38.35 -17.72 16.91
N TRP A 161 -37.72 -16.55 16.81
CA TRP A 161 -36.89 -16.16 15.69
C TRP A 161 -35.44 -16.00 16.11
N VAL A 162 -34.52 -16.46 15.28
CA VAL A 162 -33.10 -16.17 15.36
C VAL A 162 -32.82 -15.04 14.38
N THR A 163 -32.27 -13.94 14.89
CA THR A 163 -32.02 -12.72 14.12
C THR A 163 -30.56 -12.30 14.25
N ARG A 164 -29.98 -11.70 13.21
CA ARG A 164 -28.63 -11.13 13.31
C ARG A 164 -28.60 -10.04 14.40
N ARG A 165 -27.55 -10.04 15.24
CA ARG A 165 -27.34 -8.95 16.19
C ARG A 165 -27.13 -7.63 15.41
N PRO A 166 -27.62 -6.49 15.92
CA PRO A 166 -27.39 -5.19 15.27
C PRO A 166 -25.90 -4.98 15.00
N ARG A 167 -25.56 -4.48 13.80
CA ARG A 167 -24.16 -4.27 13.38
C ARG A 167 -23.38 -3.39 14.36
N SER A 168 -24.02 -2.37 14.93
CA SER A 168 -23.44 -1.53 15.98
C SER A 168 -23.04 -2.32 17.24
N ALA A 169 -23.83 -3.33 17.63
CA ALA A 169 -23.50 -4.19 18.77
C ALA A 169 -22.32 -5.12 18.46
N GLN A 170 -22.23 -5.63 17.22
CA GLN A 170 -21.10 -6.44 16.76
C GLN A 170 -19.80 -5.60 16.76
N LEU A 171 -19.83 -4.40 16.17
CA LEU A 171 -18.70 -3.47 16.12
C LEU A 171 -18.22 -3.06 17.51
N ARG A 172 -19.15 -2.70 18.39
CA ARG A 172 -18.83 -2.33 19.78
C ARG A 172 -18.09 -3.45 20.48
N ARG A 173 -18.59 -4.69 20.40
CA ARG A 173 -17.95 -5.85 21.02
C ARG A 173 -16.58 -6.14 20.46
N ALA A 174 -16.43 -6.11 19.14
CA ALA A 174 -15.14 -6.32 18.49
C ALA A 174 -14.10 -5.31 18.97
N ALA A 175 -14.48 -4.04 19.11
CA ALA A 175 -13.61 -3.02 19.68
C ALA A 175 -13.36 -3.24 21.18
N GLU A 176 -14.36 -3.57 21.99
CA GLU A 176 -14.17 -3.89 23.42
C GLU A 176 -13.20 -5.06 23.63
N ASP A 177 -13.28 -6.11 22.80
CA ASP A 177 -12.35 -7.23 22.83
C ASP A 177 -10.92 -6.80 22.46
N LEU A 178 -10.75 -5.94 21.44
CA LEU A 178 -9.45 -5.38 21.08
C LEU A 178 -8.81 -4.61 22.25
N PHE A 179 -9.61 -3.92 23.06
CA PHE A 179 -9.11 -3.15 24.20
C PHE A 179 -9.13 -3.93 25.53
N SER A 180 -9.51 -5.22 25.51
CA SER A 180 -9.46 -6.07 26.69
C SER A 180 -8.02 -6.23 27.20
N SER A 181 -7.86 -6.43 28.51
CA SER A 181 -6.52 -6.61 29.11
C SER A 181 -5.81 -7.84 28.54
N ALA A 182 -6.56 -8.91 28.24
CA ALA A 182 -6.03 -10.11 27.58
C ALA A 182 -5.51 -9.79 26.17
N HIS A 183 -6.29 -9.08 25.34
CA HIS A 183 -5.84 -8.75 23.99
C HIS A 183 -4.65 -7.79 23.97
N LEU A 184 -4.61 -6.80 24.87
CA LEU A 184 -3.46 -5.88 24.98
C LEU A 184 -2.20 -6.57 25.53
N ALA A 185 -2.33 -7.65 26.29
CA ALA A 185 -1.18 -8.46 26.71
C ALA A 185 -0.54 -9.16 25.50
N ASP A 186 -1.36 -9.66 24.58
CA ASP A 186 -0.93 -10.40 23.39
C ASP A 186 -0.51 -9.49 22.22
N ASP A 187 -1.26 -8.41 21.97
CA ASP A 187 -1.01 -7.52 20.84
C ASP A 187 -0.09 -6.36 21.23
N SER A 188 1.22 -6.62 21.09
CA SER A 188 2.27 -5.61 21.32
C SER A 188 2.11 -4.32 20.50
N ARG A 189 1.45 -4.37 19.33
CA ARG A 189 1.31 -3.21 18.45
C ARG A 189 0.16 -2.32 18.89
N LEU A 190 -1.01 -2.89 19.18
CA LEU A 190 -2.10 -2.14 19.77
C LEU A 190 -1.67 -1.56 21.12
N ARG A 191 -0.99 -2.36 21.94
CA ARG A 191 -0.43 -1.89 23.22
C ARG A 191 0.52 -0.71 23.02
N ALA A 192 1.48 -0.80 22.09
CA ALA A 192 2.37 0.32 21.79
C ALA A 192 1.58 1.57 21.36
N LYS A 193 0.57 1.40 20.50
CA LYS A 193 -0.29 2.49 20.04
C LYS A 193 -1.08 3.15 21.17
N VAL A 194 -1.60 2.36 22.12
CA VAL A 194 -2.26 2.87 23.33
C VAL A 194 -1.26 3.64 24.20
N MET A 195 -0.02 3.15 24.33
CA MET A 195 1.02 3.80 25.15
C MET A 195 1.66 5.03 24.49
N GLU A 196 1.52 5.22 23.17
CA GLU A 196 1.98 6.43 22.47
C GLU A 196 1.24 7.69 22.91
N SER A 197 -0.01 7.55 23.38
CA SER A 197 -0.80 8.67 23.91
C SER A 197 -0.84 8.62 25.45
N PRO A 198 -0.54 9.72 26.16
CA PRO A 198 -0.68 9.79 27.62
C PRO A 198 -2.11 9.49 28.08
N SER A 199 -3.12 9.78 27.25
CA SER A 199 -4.53 9.52 27.53
C SER A 199 -5.00 8.12 27.09
N GLY A 200 -4.13 7.32 26.45
CA GLY A 200 -4.49 6.01 25.91
C GLY A 200 -5.33 6.07 24.62
N GLU A 201 -5.42 7.24 23.99
CA GLU A 201 -6.22 7.45 22.77
C GLU A 201 -5.59 6.78 21.54
N VAL A 202 -6.42 6.05 20.79
CA VAL A 202 -6.08 5.43 19.51
C VAL A 202 -6.97 6.00 18.42
N PRO A 203 -6.42 6.50 17.29
CA PRO A 203 -7.24 6.94 16.15
C PRO A 203 -8.09 5.80 15.58
N LEU A 204 -9.40 6.04 15.44
CA LEU A 204 -10.36 5.08 14.88
C LEU A 204 -10.03 4.69 13.44
N THR A 205 -9.49 5.63 12.64
CA THR A 205 -9.03 5.34 11.27
C THR A 205 -7.89 4.33 11.25
N TRP A 206 -6.94 4.45 12.19
CA TRP A 206 -5.87 3.49 12.36
C TRP A 206 -6.41 2.13 12.81
N LEU A 207 -7.35 2.13 13.76
CA LEU A 207 -7.97 0.90 14.26
C LEU A 207 -8.75 0.15 13.16
N CYS A 208 -9.58 0.87 12.38
CA CYS A 208 -10.33 0.33 11.25
C CYS A 208 -9.41 -0.23 10.17
N SER A 209 -8.35 0.50 9.82
CA SER A 209 -7.36 0.04 8.84
C SER A 209 -6.59 -1.20 9.32
N ARG A 210 -6.22 -1.23 10.61
CA ARG A 210 -5.33 -2.27 11.14
C ARG A 210 -6.04 -3.55 11.53
N TYR A 211 -7.28 -3.44 12.01
CA TYR A 211 -8.09 -4.54 12.50
C TYR A 211 -9.37 -4.70 11.68
N ALA A 212 -9.31 -4.38 10.38
CA ALA A 212 -10.43 -4.52 9.46
C ALA A 212 -11.05 -5.92 9.52
N ASP A 213 -10.24 -6.99 9.59
CA ASP A 213 -10.74 -8.37 9.66
C ASP A 213 -11.49 -8.70 10.97
N ARG A 214 -11.20 -7.96 12.05
CA ARG A 214 -11.84 -8.17 13.37
C ARG A 214 -13.04 -7.26 13.58
N LEU A 215 -12.99 -6.05 13.03
CA LEU A 215 -14.07 -5.08 13.07
C LEU A 215 -15.10 -5.35 11.98
N GLY A 216 -14.67 -5.85 10.83
CA GLY A 216 -15.50 -6.21 9.70
C GLY A 216 -15.77 -7.70 9.69
N CYS A 217 -17.01 -8.06 10.03
CA CYS A 217 -17.60 -9.37 9.79
C CYS A 217 -17.13 -9.94 8.45
N THR A 218 -16.65 -11.18 8.45
CA THR A 218 -16.10 -11.88 7.28
C THR A 218 -16.89 -11.57 6.02
N ALA A 219 -16.24 -10.96 5.02
CA ALA A 219 -16.84 -10.89 3.69
C ALA A 219 -17.15 -12.34 3.25
N PRO A 220 -18.35 -12.64 2.73
CA PRO A 220 -18.59 -13.94 2.14
C PRO A 220 -17.53 -14.18 1.06
N ALA A 221 -16.94 -15.37 1.03
CA ALA A 221 -15.92 -15.76 0.05
C ALA A 221 -16.41 -15.63 -1.41
N ASP A 222 -17.72 -15.52 -1.62
CA ASP A 222 -18.38 -15.45 -2.91
C ASP A 222 -18.58 -13.99 -3.38
N GLY A 223 -17.49 -13.33 -3.78
CA GLY A 223 -17.40 -12.49 -4.99
C GLY A 223 -18.35 -11.31 -5.26
N GLY A 224 -19.25 -10.90 -4.37
CA GLY A 224 -20.18 -9.78 -4.60
C GLY A 224 -19.91 -8.59 -3.67
N ALA A 225 -19.58 -7.42 -4.24
CA ALA A 225 -19.42 -6.11 -3.59
C ALA A 225 -18.87 -6.16 -2.15
N ARG A 226 -17.54 -5.99 -2.01
CA ARG A 226 -16.81 -5.96 -0.71
C ARG A 226 -17.70 -5.37 0.39
N ALA A 227 -18.02 -6.19 1.40
CA ALA A 227 -18.68 -5.74 2.62
C ALA A 227 -17.99 -4.43 3.05
N THR A 228 -18.76 -3.34 3.04
CA THR A 228 -18.33 -1.97 3.31
C THR A 228 -17.27 -1.94 4.40
N GLU A 229 -16.06 -1.45 4.08
CA GLU A 229 -15.03 -1.15 5.07
C GLU A 229 -15.71 -0.41 6.24
N VAL A 230 -15.47 -0.89 7.47
CA VAL A 230 -16.02 -0.23 8.66
C VAL A 230 -15.44 1.17 8.71
N SER A 231 -16.28 2.18 8.51
CA SER A 231 -15.84 3.56 8.56
C SER A 231 -15.56 3.96 10.02
N ALA A 232 -14.61 4.89 10.21
CA ALA A 232 -14.36 5.45 11.54
C ALA A 232 -15.63 6.05 12.17
N THR A 233 -16.51 6.62 11.34
CA THR A 233 -17.81 7.18 11.78
C THR A 233 -18.74 6.09 12.29
N GLU A 234 -18.89 4.99 11.54
CA GLU A 234 -19.72 3.86 11.95
C GLU A 234 -19.24 3.24 13.26
N LEU A 235 -17.92 3.04 13.39
CA LEU A 235 -17.33 2.52 14.61
C LEU A 235 -17.51 3.50 15.78
N CYS A 236 -17.35 4.81 15.53
CA CYS A 236 -17.59 5.83 16.55
C CYS A 236 -19.04 5.81 17.07
N GLU A 237 -20.02 5.69 16.18
CA GLU A 237 -21.44 5.59 16.55
C GLU A 237 -21.72 4.31 17.38
N ALA A 238 -21.16 3.17 16.96
CA ALA A 238 -21.27 1.90 17.68
C ALA A 238 -20.72 1.99 19.11
N LEU A 239 -19.62 2.73 19.29
CA LEU A 239 -18.93 2.88 20.57
C LEU A 239 -19.60 3.85 21.54
N LYS A 240 -20.58 4.66 21.12
CA LYS A 240 -21.31 5.57 22.04
C LYS A 240 -21.99 4.84 23.20
N ALA A 241 -22.43 3.60 22.94
CA ALA A 241 -23.07 2.76 23.94
C ALA A 241 -22.08 1.83 24.67
N SER A 242 -20.76 2.03 24.54
CA SER A 242 -19.76 1.22 25.23
C SER A 242 -19.56 1.67 26.67
N GLU A 243 -19.58 0.71 27.59
CA GLU A 243 -19.24 0.92 29.01
C GLU A 243 -17.75 0.76 29.30
N ALA A 244 -17.02 0.07 28.41
CA ALA A 244 -15.57 -0.14 28.54
C ALA A 244 -14.76 0.93 27.80
N LEU A 245 -15.30 1.48 26.71
CA LEU A 245 -14.62 2.41 25.82
C LEU A 245 -15.30 3.77 25.79
N GLU A 246 -14.49 4.79 25.54
CA GLU A 246 -14.91 6.16 25.31
C GLU A 246 -14.41 6.58 23.94
N ALA A 247 -15.34 6.94 23.05
CA ALA A 247 -15.04 7.44 21.72
C ALA A 247 -15.23 8.97 21.66
N ASP A 248 -14.22 9.68 21.15
CA ASP A 248 -14.31 11.11 20.84
C ASP A 248 -14.68 11.28 19.36
N ALA A 249 -15.94 11.63 19.12
CA ALA A 249 -16.46 11.85 17.77
C ALA A 249 -15.84 13.04 17.04
N ARG A 250 -15.26 14.02 17.75
CA ARG A 250 -14.62 15.19 17.14
C ARG A 250 -13.23 14.85 16.63
N ARG A 251 -12.49 14.04 17.39
CA ARG A 251 -11.12 13.62 17.06
C ARG A 251 -11.06 12.28 16.32
N PHE A 252 -12.18 11.56 16.26
CA PHE A 252 -12.24 10.16 15.82
C PHE A 252 -11.20 9.30 16.54
N THR A 253 -11.13 9.42 17.87
CA THR A 253 -10.27 8.58 18.72
C THR A 253 -11.11 7.72 19.65
N VAL A 254 -10.53 6.61 20.12
CA VAL A 254 -11.11 5.74 21.15
C VAL A 254 -10.07 5.47 22.23
N ARG A 255 -10.51 5.43 23.48
CA ARG A 255 -9.68 5.02 24.62
C ARG A 255 -10.47 4.14 25.58
N ARG A 256 -9.77 3.44 26.46
CA ARG A 256 -10.40 2.74 27.59
C ARG A 256 -10.86 3.76 28.63
N ARG A 257 -12.06 3.55 29.18
CA ARG A 257 -12.53 4.33 30.35
C ARG A 257 -11.71 4.03 31.59
N VAL A 258 -11.33 2.76 31.78
CA VAL A 258 -10.37 2.34 32.81
C VAL A 258 -8.98 2.23 32.17
N PRO A 259 -8.02 3.10 32.55
CA PRO A 259 -6.67 3.08 31.98
C PRO A 259 -6.03 1.70 32.09
N TYR A 260 -5.37 1.26 31.02
CA TYR A 260 -4.62 0.01 31.03
C TYR A 260 -3.41 0.14 31.97
N ARG A 261 -3.44 -0.57 33.10
CA ARG A 261 -2.25 -0.76 33.94
C ARG A 261 -1.55 -2.01 33.44
N VAL A 262 -0.31 -1.86 33.01
CA VAL A 262 0.59 -3.01 32.84
C VAL A 262 0.72 -3.61 34.23
N GLU A 263 0.20 -4.82 34.42
CA GLU A 263 0.52 -5.60 35.61
C GLU A 263 2.04 -5.81 35.57
N GLN A 264 2.76 -4.95 36.31
CA GLN A 264 4.16 -5.17 36.59
C GLN A 264 4.16 -6.47 37.39
N GLY A 265 4.45 -7.57 36.68
CA GLY A 265 4.39 -8.91 37.24
C GLY A 265 5.06 -8.89 38.60
N ALA A 266 4.34 -9.39 39.60
CA ALA A 266 4.79 -9.56 40.96
C ALA A 266 6.04 -10.47 40.96
N SER A 267 7.20 -9.88 40.68
CA SER A 267 8.48 -10.49 40.95
C SER A 267 8.72 -10.34 42.46
N GLY A 268 8.22 -11.31 43.22
CA GLY A 268 8.72 -11.72 44.53
C GLY A 268 9.09 -10.62 45.53
N GLY A 269 8.09 -9.97 46.13
CA GLY A 269 8.25 -9.28 47.41
C GLY A 269 8.12 -10.27 48.57
N GLY A 270 9.21 -10.99 48.88
CA GLY A 270 9.38 -11.66 50.17
C GLY A 270 9.74 -10.63 51.24
N GLY A 271 9.05 -10.66 52.37
CA GLY A 271 9.04 -9.61 53.39
C GLY A 271 10.37 -9.36 54.11
N ASN A 272 10.54 -8.11 54.55
CA ASN A 272 11.47 -7.71 55.59
C ASN A 272 10.86 -7.99 56.98
N PRO A 273 11.67 -8.47 57.93
CA PRO A 273 11.71 -7.89 59.26
C PRO A 273 13.09 -7.30 59.56
N SER A 274 13.09 -6.40 60.54
CA SER A 274 14.10 -5.41 60.86
C SER A 274 15.47 -5.91 61.38
N ALA A 275 16.45 -5.02 61.19
CA ALA A 275 17.59 -4.68 62.04
C ALA A 275 18.81 -5.62 62.17
N ASP A 276 19.97 -4.98 61.99
CA ASP A 276 21.32 -5.30 62.46
C ASP A 276 21.99 -6.62 62.03
N SER A 277 22.87 -6.51 61.03
CA SER A 277 24.28 -6.98 61.15
C SER A 277 25.05 -6.77 59.85
N ALA A 278 26.27 -6.26 59.99
CA ALA A 278 27.30 -6.28 58.96
C ALA A 278 27.69 -7.74 58.64
N GLY A 279 27.82 -8.07 57.36
CA GLY A 279 28.31 -9.38 56.94
C GLY A 279 28.27 -9.54 55.43
N ALA A 280 29.46 -9.55 54.81
CA ALA A 280 29.66 -9.87 53.41
C ALA A 280 29.11 -11.27 53.05
N GLN A 281 28.44 -11.39 51.91
CA GLN A 281 28.54 -12.55 51.01
C GLN A 281 27.85 -12.26 49.67
N ALA A 282 28.67 -12.18 48.63
CA ALA A 282 28.23 -12.15 47.24
C ALA A 282 27.70 -13.53 46.85
N ALA A 283 26.40 -13.62 46.57
CA ALA A 283 25.78 -14.80 45.96
C ALA A 283 25.71 -14.59 44.44
N SER A 284 26.51 -15.37 43.72
CA SER A 284 26.53 -15.48 42.27
C SER A 284 25.22 -16.11 41.76
N GLY A 285 24.45 -15.35 41.00
CA GLY A 285 23.45 -15.93 40.10
C GLY A 285 24.14 -16.73 39.00
N PRO A 286 23.51 -17.80 38.46
CA PRO A 286 24.12 -18.64 37.43
C PRO A 286 24.45 -17.79 36.20
N ALA A 287 25.72 -17.79 35.84
CA ALA A 287 26.24 -17.11 34.66
C ALA A 287 25.46 -17.59 33.43
N LYS A 288 24.77 -16.66 32.76
CA LYS A 288 24.24 -16.91 31.42
C LYS A 288 25.43 -17.12 30.50
N ASP A 289 25.43 -18.23 29.76
CA ASP A 289 26.51 -18.60 28.85
C ASP A 289 26.95 -17.42 27.96
N PRO A 290 28.25 -17.07 27.94
CA PRO A 290 28.77 -15.96 27.14
C PRO A 290 28.59 -16.15 25.62
N GLU A 291 28.23 -17.36 25.16
CA GLU A 291 28.07 -17.69 23.75
C GLU A 291 26.82 -17.08 23.09
N GLN A 292 25.77 -16.73 23.86
CA GLN A 292 24.56 -16.16 23.27
C GLN A 292 24.62 -14.63 23.04
N GLN A 293 25.54 -13.91 23.69
CA GLN A 293 25.64 -12.45 23.56
C GLN A 293 26.21 -11.99 22.21
N GLY A 294 27.06 -12.80 21.55
CA GLY A 294 27.65 -12.46 20.24
C GLY A 294 26.64 -12.39 19.09
N THR A 295 25.54 -13.15 19.16
CA THR A 295 24.55 -13.22 18.08
C THR A 295 23.73 -11.95 17.90
N GLY A 296 23.56 -11.16 18.98
CA GLY A 296 22.79 -9.92 18.96
C GLY A 296 23.50 -8.81 18.19
N ALA A 297 24.80 -8.60 18.48
CA ALA A 297 25.61 -7.58 17.84
C ALA A 297 25.78 -7.84 16.34
N SER A 298 26.02 -9.10 15.95
CA SER A 298 26.11 -9.49 14.54
C SER A 298 24.81 -9.22 13.78
N ARG A 299 23.65 -9.56 14.34
CA ARG A 299 22.35 -9.25 13.72
C ARG A 299 22.11 -7.75 13.59
N ALA A 300 22.47 -6.97 14.62
CA ALA A 300 22.36 -5.52 14.57
C ALA A 300 23.28 -4.91 13.50
N ALA A 301 24.49 -5.44 13.31
CA ALA A 301 25.42 -5.00 12.26
C ALA A 301 24.84 -5.22 10.86
N VAL A 302 24.26 -6.41 10.62
CA VAL A 302 23.58 -6.72 9.36
C VAL A 302 22.39 -5.78 9.12
N GLN A 303 21.60 -5.50 10.16
CA GLN A 303 20.50 -4.54 10.07
C GLN A 303 20.98 -3.12 9.76
N LEU A 304 22.05 -2.67 10.41
CA LEU A 304 22.61 -1.34 10.14
C LEU A 304 23.09 -1.24 8.70
N ARG A 305 23.81 -2.24 8.19
CA ARG A 305 24.24 -2.29 6.79
C ARG A 305 23.06 -2.16 5.83
N GLN A 306 22.00 -2.94 6.05
CA GLN A 306 20.79 -2.87 5.24
C GLN A 306 20.12 -1.50 5.29
N LEU A 307 20.13 -0.85 6.45
CA LEU A 307 19.61 0.51 6.61
C LEU A 307 20.49 1.53 5.89
N LEU A 308 21.81 1.43 5.98
CA LEU A 308 22.74 2.32 5.28
C LEU A 308 22.58 2.19 3.75
N ASP A 309 22.52 0.95 3.23
CA ASP A 309 22.25 0.71 1.82
C ASP A 309 20.87 1.29 1.40
N PHE A 310 19.86 1.17 2.26
CA PHE A 310 18.53 1.73 1.99
C PHE A 310 18.51 3.26 1.99
N TYR A 311 19.10 3.90 3.00
CA TYR A 311 19.06 5.35 3.18
C TYR A 311 19.91 6.10 2.15
N PHE A 312 21.00 5.49 1.70
CA PHE A 312 21.88 6.04 0.68
C PHE A 312 21.59 5.51 -0.73
N GLU A 313 20.52 4.73 -0.92
CA GLU A 313 19.93 4.56 -2.26
C GLU A 313 19.55 5.95 -2.78
N PRO A 314 19.86 6.32 -4.05
CA PRO A 314 19.66 7.67 -4.58
C PRO A 314 18.27 8.28 -4.33
N PHE A 315 17.24 7.44 -4.34
CA PHE A 315 15.89 7.85 -3.98
C PHE A 315 15.70 8.30 -2.55
N THR A 316 16.22 7.50 -1.63
CA THR A 316 15.91 7.67 -0.22
C THR A 316 16.61 8.92 0.28
N ILE A 317 17.85 9.15 -0.17
CA ILE A 317 18.60 10.36 0.13
C ILE A 317 17.93 11.62 -0.45
N GLN A 318 17.40 11.57 -1.68
CA GLN A 318 16.61 12.66 -2.27
C GLN A 318 15.32 12.97 -1.50
N ASN A 319 14.70 11.97 -0.88
CA ASN A 319 13.38 12.11 -0.26
C ASN A 319 13.43 12.07 1.27
N ASN A 320 14.63 12.15 1.85
CA ASN A 320 14.83 12.19 3.28
C ASN A 320 15.37 13.55 3.67
N ARG A 321 14.47 14.39 4.21
CA ARG A 321 14.80 15.75 4.65
C ARG A 321 16.01 15.80 5.58
N TYR A 322 16.17 14.85 6.49
CA TYR A 322 17.30 14.81 7.39
C TYR A 322 18.63 14.60 6.65
N LEU A 323 18.65 13.71 5.66
CA LEU A 323 19.84 13.49 4.83
C LEU A 323 20.14 14.69 3.94
N LEU A 324 19.12 15.32 3.34
CA LEU A 324 19.30 16.55 2.57
C LEU A 324 19.84 17.69 3.43
N ASP A 325 19.29 17.89 4.63
CA ASP A 325 19.78 18.88 5.58
C ASP A 325 21.23 18.57 6.01
N LEU A 326 21.57 17.29 6.16
CA LEU A 326 22.93 16.86 6.47
C LEU A 326 23.89 17.15 5.30
N ILE A 327 23.48 16.86 4.05
CA ILE A 327 24.25 17.19 2.84
C ILE A 327 24.45 18.70 2.76
N MET A 328 23.38 19.48 2.89
CA MET A 328 23.43 20.94 2.84
C MET A 328 24.34 21.52 3.92
N LYS A 329 24.35 20.95 5.13
CA LYS A 329 25.26 21.37 6.22
C LYS A 329 26.73 21.01 5.96
N ARG A 330 26.99 19.89 5.26
CA ARG A 330 28.35 19.37 5.05
C ARG A 330 29.00 19.89 3.77
N VAL A 331 28.23 20.02 2.70
CA VAL A 331 28.68 20.41 1.35
C VAL A 331 28.32 21.87 1.05
N GLY A 332 27.25 22.40 1.65
CA GLY A 332 26.65 23.69 1.29
C GLY A 332 25.48 23.56 0.31
N PRO A 333 24.77 24.66 0.03
CA PRO A 333 23.80 24.69 -1.06
C PRO A 333 24.49 24.50 -2.42
N PRO A 334 23.77 24.03 -3.46
CA PRO A 334 24.32 23.95 -4.81
C PRO A 334 24.69 25.34 -5.34
N GLU A 335 25.78 25.45 -6.10
CA GLU A 335 26.29 26.72 -6.64
C GLU A 335 25.32 27.35 -7.64
N GLU A 336 24.60 26.53 -8.40
CA GLU A 336 23.57 26.94 -9.35
C GLU A 336 22.19 26.47 -8.88
N ALA A 337 21.12 27.15 -9.34
CA ALA A 337 19.76 26.72 -9.09
C ALA A 337 19.50 25.35 -9.74
N GLY A 338 19.51 24.28 -8.93
CA GLY A 338 19.38 22.93 -9.45
C GLY A 338 19.80 21.83 -8.46
N PRO A 339 20.02 20.60 -8.96
CA PRO A 339 20.60 19.51 -8.18
C PRO A 339 22.04 19.80 -7.77
N TRP A 340 22.51 19.15 -6.70
CA TRP A 340 23.96 19.11 -6.46
C TRP A 340 24.63 18.33 -7.60
N VAL A 341 25.66 18.93 -8.21
CA VAL A 341 26.48 18.21 -9.18
C VAL A 341 27.24 17.08 -8.50
N ALA A 342 27.47 16.03 -9.28
CA ALA A 342 28.19 14.81 -8.91
C ALA A 342 29.48 15.12 -8.13
N GLU A 343 30.24 16.08 -8.63
CA GLU A 343 31.52 16.51 -8.11
C GLU A 343 31.39 17.16 -6.73
N SER A 344 30.36 17.98 -6.50
CA SER A 344 30.11 18.61 -5.19
C SER A 344 29.79 17.58 -4.11
N LEU A 345 29.03 16.53 -4.46
CA LEU A 345 28.68 15.47 -3.51
C LEU A 345 29.82 14.50 -3.23
N SER A 346 30.88 14.48 -4.04
CA SER A 346 32.08 13.68 -3.74
C SER A 346 32.77 14.11 -2.44
N ALA A 347 32.58 15.38 -2.03
CA ALA A 347 33.07 15.91 -0.76
C ALA A 347 32.19 15.54 0.45
N PHE A 348 30.99 14.97 0.23
CA PHE A 348 30.09 14.60 1.32
C PHE A 348 30.70 13.48 2.17
N SER A 349 30.83 13.74 3.47
CA SER A 349 31.21 12.73 4.45
C SER A 349 30.47 12.90 5.77
N CYS A 350 30.00 11.81 6.35
CA CYS A 350 29.30 11.79 7.65
C CYS A 350 29.77 10.64 8.53
N THR A 351 29.56 10.74 9.84
CA THR A 351 29.73 9.59 10.75
C THR A 351 28.40 8.85 10.92
N VAL A 352 28.38 7.72 11.62
CA VAL A 352 27.11 7.04 11.94
C VAL A 352 26.34 7.79 13.03
N GLU A 353 27.02 8.54 13.90
CA GLU A 353 26.40 9.46 14.87
C GLU A 353 25.63 10.56 14.16
N ASP A 354 26.20 11.12 13.08
CA ASP A 354 25.51 12.06 12.19
C ASP A 354 24.24 11.46 11.54
N LEU A 355 24.02 10.15 11.63
CA LEU A 355 22.85 9.45 11.10
C LEU A 355 21.84 9.05 12.17
N THR A 356 22.08 9.39 13.45
CA THR A 356 21.17 9.05 14.55
C THR A 356 19.86 9.85 14.54
N GLY A 357 19.75 10.93 13.75
CA GLY A 357 18.45 11.54 13.45
C GLY A 357 17.53 10.63 12.64
N LEU A 358 18.07 9.59 11.99
CA LEU A 358 17.30 8.53 11.38
C LEU A 358 16.95 7.49 12.46
N GLY A 359 15.77 7.58 13.06
CA GLY A 359 15.39 6.80 14.25
C GLY A 359 15.59 5.28 14.14
N ARG A 360 15.51 4.69 12.94
CA ARG A 360 15.85 3.27 12.71
C ARG A 360 17.34 2.98 12.90
N ILE A 361 18.21 3.83 12.38
CA ILE A 361 19.65 3.73 12.60
C ILE A 361 19.94 3.95 14.08
N ALA A 362 19.36 4.97 14.71
CA ALA A 362 19.53 5.21 16.15
C ALA A 362 19.16 3.99 17.01
N SER A 363 18.02 3.35 16.70
CA SER A 363 17.56 2.13 17.40
C SER A 363 18.49 0.93 17.20
N VAL A 364 19.14 0.82 16.05
CA VAL A 364 20.11 -0.26 15.79
C VAL A 364 21.41 0.05 16.51
N VAL A 365 21.93 1.28 16.39
CA VAL A 365 23.17 1.73 17.04
C VAL A 365 23.08 1.56 18.57
N SER A 366 21.95 1.91 19.20
CA SER A 366 21.78 1.75 20.65
C SER A 366 21.82 0.29 21.13
N LYS A 367 21.51 -0.67 20.25
CA LYS A 367 21.59 -2.11 20.55
C LYS A 367 23.01 -2.66 20.43
N MET A 368 23.90 -2.00 19.69
CA MET A 368 25.20 -2.57 19.35
C MET A 368 26.19 -2.56 20.51
N LYS A 369 26.03 -1.72 21.54
CA LYS A 369 26.88 -1.58 22.76
C LYS A 369 28.40 -1.41 22.53
N THR A 370 28.85 -1.55 21.30
CA THR A 370 30.22 -1.46 20.79
C THR A 370 30.48 -0.06 20.26
N SER A 371 31.75 0.31 20.16
CA SER A 371 32.14 1.57 19.54
C SER A 371 31.64 1.61 18.10
N VAL A 372 31.10 2.74 17.68
CA VAL A 372 30.59 2.96 16.32
C VAL A 372 31.70 2.77 15.26
N ALA A 373 32.96 3.01 15.64
CA ALA A 373 34.11 2.72 14.77
C ALA A 373 34.22 1.22 14.45
N ASP A 374 34.03 0.35 15.44
CA ASP A 374 34.05 -1.11 15.27
C ASP A 374 32.89 -1.57 14.38
N VAL A 375 31.75 -0.88 14.47
CA VAL A 375 30.56 -1.17 13.67
C VAL A 375 30.80 -0.87 12.18
N CYS A 376 31.44 0.27 11.85
CA CYS A 376 31.81 0.60 10.48
C CYS A 376 32.83 -0.40 9.91
N ALA A 377 33.82 -0.81 10.72
CA ALA A 377 34.79 -1.82 10.33
C ALA A 377 34.11 -3.18 10.06
N THR A 378 33.24 -3.62 10.98
CA THR A 378 32.50 -4.89 10.84
C THR A 378 31.55 -4.85 9.64
N ALA A 379 30.92 -3.72 9.36
CA ALA A 379 30.04 -3.53 8.20
C ALA A 379 30.83 -3.56 6.89
N ALA A 380 32.06 -3.02 6.87
CA ALA A 380 32.95 -3.11 5.71
C ALA A 380 33.44 -4.55 5.47
N GLU A 381 33.76 -5.29 6.54
CA GLU A 381 34.18 -6.70 6.49
C GLU A 381 33.05 -7.65 6.07
N SER A 382 31.82 -7.38 6.51
CA SER A 382 30.63 -8.20 6.19
C SER A 382 30.15 -8.06 4.74
N GLY A 383 30.86 -7.28 3.92
CA GLY A 383 30.61 -7.05 2.50
C GLY A 383 30.41 -5.57 2.20
N ALA A 384 30.90 -5.16 1.03
CA ALA A 384 30.81 -3.78 0.55
C ALA A 384 29.39 -3.18 0.72
N LEU A 385 29.30 -2.03 1.39
CA LEU A 385 28.15 -1.12 1.31
C LEU A 385 27.98 -0.70 -0.16
N LYS A 386 26.74 -0.69 -0.65
CA LYS A 386 26.45 -0.46 -2.08
C LYS A 386 26.73 0.98 -2.49
N HIS A 387 26.34 1.93 -1.65
CA HIS A 387 26.37 3.36 -1.97
C HIS A 387 27.42 4.14 -1.16
N LEU A 388 28.02 3.49 -0.15
CA LEU A 388 28.95 4.12 0.78
C LEU A 388 30.31 3.42 0.83
N ALA A 389 31.36 4.17 1.08
CA ALA A 389 32.68 3.70 1.42
C ALA A 389 33.05 4.22 2.81
N VAL A 390 33.72 3.40 3.61
CA VAL A 390 34.28 3.82 4.90
C VAL A 390 35.68 4.36 4.61
N GLY A 391 35.92 5.64 4.91
CA GLY A 391 37.23 6.25 4.82
C GLY A 391 38.17 5.75 5.90
N GLN A 392 39.48 6.00 5.74
CA GLN A 392 40.50 5.68 6.75
C GLN A 392 40.27 6.43 8.08
N ASP A 393 39.56 7.55 8.01
CA ASP A 393 39.10 8.37 9.15
C ASP A 393 37.83 7.80 9.83
N GLY A 394 37.33 6.64 9.39
CA GLY A 394 36.09 6.04 9.88
C GLY A 394 34.80 6.72 9.39
N ARG A 395 34.91 7.75 8.54
CA ARG A 395 33.74 8.47 8.00
C ARG A 395 33.14 7.74 6.80
N LEU A 396 31.83 7.79 6.68
CA LEU A 396 31.09 7.30 5.52
C LEU A 396 31.15 8.34 4.40
N ARG A 397 31.54 7.92 3.20
CA ARG A 397 31.63 8.72 1.98
C ARG A 397 30.80 8.07 0.88
N LEU A 398 30.22 8.84 -0.03
CA LEU A 398 29.52 8.27 -1.18
C LEU A 398 30.52 7.56 -2.11
N ARG A 399 30.20 6.33 -2.55
CA ARG A 399 31.06 5.57 -3.49
C ARG A 399 31.10 6.16 -4.88
N GLY A 400 30.01 6.79 -5.27
CA GLY A 400 29.86 7.45 -6.55
C GLY A 400 28.97 8.66 -6.37
N PRO A 401 28.95 9.56 -7.35
CA PRO A 401 28.07 10.70 -7.31
C PRO A 401 26.62 10.22 -7.24
N VAL A 402 25.94 10.60 -6.17
CA VAL A 402 24.50 10.41 -6.09
C VAL A 402 23.88 11.66 -6.69
N GLU A 403 23.09 11.52 -7.76
CA GLU A 403 22.34 12.68 -8.23
C GLU A 403 21.29 13.01 -7.17
N VAL A 404 21.40 14.16 -6.50
CA VAL A 404 20.37 14.66 -5.59
C VAL A 404 19.58 15.70 -6.36
N ARG A 405 18.43 15.27 -6.86
CA ARG A 405 17.54 16.08 -7.69
C ARG A 405 16.81 17.13 -6.83
N ASN A 406 16.52 18.27 -7.44
CA ASN A 406 15.87 19.39 -6.79
C ASN A 406 14.65 19.82 -7.61
N PHE A 407 13.70 20.49 -6.95
CA PHE A 407 12.56 21.10 -7.61
C PHE A 407 13.05 22.31 -8.41
N MET A 408 12.57 22.48 -9.63
CA MET A 408 12.84 23.65 -10.45
C MET A 408 11.60 24.54 -10.56
N LYS A 409 11.86 25.84 -10.56
CA LYS A 409 10.83 26.88 -10.66
C LYS A 409 10.85 27.45 -12.07
N ALA A 410 9.70 27.52 -12.74
CA ALA A 410 9.57 28.22 -14.02
C ALA A 410 9.89 29.71 -13.88
N SER A 411 10.36 30.32 -14.97
CA SER A 411 10.51 31.77 -15.07
C SER A 411 9.18 32.48 -14.76
N GLY A 412 9.21 33.37 -13.77
CA GLY A 412 8.02 34.14 -13.37
C GLY A 412 7.08 33.46 -12.37
N ALA A 413 7.35 32.23 -11.93
CA ALA A 413 6.60 31.65 -10.82
C ALA A 413 6.99 32.31 -9.47
N GLN A 414 5.97 32.56 -8.64
CA GLN A 414 6.14 33.24 -7.36
C GLN A 414 6.99 32.38 -6.39
N PRO A 415 8.08 32.92 -5.81
CA PRO A 415 8.95 32.17 -4.90
C PRO A 415 8.22 31.55 -3.71
N GLU A 416 7.21 32.22 -3.17
CA GLU A 416 6.47 31.78 -1.99
C GLU A 416 5.59 30.57 -2.31
N VAL A 417 4.90 30.59 -3.45
CA VAL A 417 4.10 29.47 -3.95
C VAL A 417 5.00 28.27 -4.22
N PHE A 418 6.19 28.51 -4.81
CA PHE A 418 7.19 27.48 -5.02
C PHE A 418 7.65 26.83 -3.73
N ALA A 419 8.10 27.62 -2.75
CA ALA A 419 8.53 27.09 -1.46
C ALA A 419 7.42 26.27 -0.78
N ALA A 420 6.18 26.74 -0.83
CA ALA A 420 5.03 26.04 -0.24
C ALA A 420 4.71 24.72 -0.96
N VAL A 421 4.78 24.69 -2.30
CA VAL A 421 4.58 23.46 -3.09
C VAL A 421 5.70 22.46 -2.81
N VAL A 422 6.96 22.90 -2.82
CA VAL A 422 8.11 22.03 -2.49
C VAL A 422 7.96 21.46 -1.09
N GLN A 423 7.60 22.29 -0.13
CA GLN A 423 7.35 21.84 1.24
C GLN A 423 6.24 20.79 1.31
N ALA A 424 5.13 21.00 0.58
CA ALA A 424 4.03 20.05 0.56
C ALA A 424 4.41 18.71 -0.10
N LEU A 425 5.11 18.75 -1.23
CA LEU A 425 5.51 17.56 -2.02
C LEU A 425 6.66 16.76 -1.38
N THR A 426 7.47 17.38 -0.53
CA THR A 426 8.62 16.73 0.14
C THR A 426 8.34 16.36 1.59
N ALA A 427 7.28 16.88 2.20
CA ALA A 427 6.96 16.58 3.59
C ALA A 427 6.68 15.08 3.80
N ALA A 428 7.28 14.52 4.84
CA ALA A 428 6.96 13.17 5.31
C ALA A 428 5.48 13.07 5.65
N ARG A 429 4.86 11.90 5.43
CA ARG A 429 3.41 11.67 5.59
C ARG A 429 2.81 12.27 6.87
N GLU A 430 3.52 12.17 7.99
CA GLU A 430 3.09 12.62 9.32
C GLU A 430 3.22 14.14 9.53
N GLN A 431 4.07 14.81 8.77
CA GLN A 431 4.38 16.24 8.88
C GLN A 431 3.78 17.06 7.72
N ARG A 432 2.92 16.44 6.91
CA ARG A 432 2.38 17.08 5.71
C ARG A 432 1.44 18.21 6.07
N SER A 433 1.82 19.42 5.66
CA SER A 433 0.88 20.52 5.49
C SER A 433 -0.08 20.21 4.33
N PRO A 434 -1.32 20.72 4.37
CA PRO A 434 -2.20 20.68 3.20
C PRO A 434 -1.51 21.36 2.01
N ALA A 435 -1.73 20.84 0.81
CA ALA A 435 -1.20 21.42 -0.41
C ALA A 435 -1.69 22.87 -0.58
N PRO A 436 -0.87 23.79 -1.14
CA PRO A 436 -1.23 25.19 -1.24
C PRO A 436 -2.52 25.40 -2.03
N ARG A 437 -3.41 26.25 -1.50
CA ARG A 437 -4.68 26.58 -2.16
C ARG A 437 -4.44 27.17 -3.55
N GLY A 438 -5.26 26.75 -4.51
CA GLY A 438 -5.12 27.21 -5.89
C GLY A 438 -3.92 26.63 -6.63
N THR A 439 -3.26 25.61 -6.09
CA THR A 439 -2.24 24.84 -6.83
C THR A 439 -2.73 23.43 -7.11
N VAL A 440 -2.26 22.85 -8.21
CA VAL A 440 -2.44 21.42 -8.56
C VAL A 440 -1.10 20.80 -8.91
N SER A 441 -0.79 19.66 -8.31
CA SER A 441 0.39 18.85 -8.57
C SER A 441 0.02 17.57 -9.30
N VAL A 442 0.84 17.16 -10.26
CA VAL A 442 0.54 16.13 -11.25
C VAL A 442 1.75 15.27 -11.44
N VAL A 443 1.55 13.95 -11.41
CA VAL A 443 2.52 12.96 -11.89
C VAL A 443 1.99 12.35 -13.18
N SER A 444 2.83 12.27 -14.22
CA SER A 444 2.55 11.54 -15.46
C SER A 444 3.58 10.42 -15.60
N TYR A 445 3.14 9.16 -15.65
CA TYR A 445 4.07 8.02 -15.64
C TYR A 445 3.56 6.78 -16.39
N ALA A 446 4.33 6.33 -17.39
CA ALA A 446 4.05 5.10 -18.11
C ALA A 446 4.57 3.89 -17.32
N VAL A 447 3.66 3.00 -16.92
CA VAL A 447 3.93 1.86 -16.03
C VAL A 447 3.69 0.50 -16.67
N GLY A 448 3.12 0.44 -17.88
CA GLY A 448 2.71 -0.82 -18.52
C GLY A 448 3.81 -1.89 -18.59
N GLY A 449 5.03 -1.52 -18.96
CA GLY A 449 6.16 -2.47 -19.04
C GLY A 449 6.58 -3.05 -17.68
N VAL A 450 6.48 -2.26 -16.60
CA VAL A 450 6.83 -2.69 -15.24
C VAL A 450 5.76 -3.63 -14.68
N LEU A 451 4.50 -3.36 -15.00
CA LEU A 451 3.36 -4.14 -14.51
C LEU A 451 3.21 -5.48 -15.23
N ALA A 452 3.62 -5.56 -16.49
CA ALA A 452 3.58 -6.79 -17.27
C ALA A 452 4.70 -7.79 -16.93
N ASP A 453 5.72 -7.39 -16.16
CA ASP A 453 6.81 -8.29 -15.75
C ASP A 453 6.47 -9.00 -14.43
N ASP A 454 6.07 -10.28 -14.54
CA ASP A 454 5.75 -11.15 -13.39
C ASP A 454 6.99 -11.76 -12.72
N SER A 455 8.20 -11.49 -13.21
CA SER A 455 9.44 -11.99 -12.59
C SER A 455 9.66 -11.39 -11.20
N GLN A 456 10.55 -12.01 -10.42
CA GLN A 456 10.95 -11.46 -9.10
C GLN A 456 11.53 -10.04 -9.25
N GLN A 457 12.24 -9.77 -10.34
CA GLN A 457 12.75 -8.44 -10.64
C GLN A 457 11.60 -7.48 -10.95
N GLY A 458 10.63 -7.92 -11.76
CA GLY A 458 9.38 -7.19 -12.03
C GLY A 458 8.64 -6.81 -10.76
N GLN A 459 8.43 -7.75 -9.83
CA GLN A 459 7.82 -7.47 -8.52
C GLN A 459 8.59 -6.41 -7.70
N GLN A 460 9.92 -6.45 -7.72
CA GLN A 460 10.74 -5.41 -7.08
C GLN A 460 10.57 -4.05 -7.77
N ARG A 461 10.46 -4.02 -9.10
CA ARG A 461 10.19 -2.80 -9.88
C ARG A 461 8.79 -2.26 -9.59
N GLN A 462 7.76 -3.10 -9.51
CA GLN A 462 6.41 -2.71 -9.13
C GLN A 462 6.37 -2.12 -7.71
N ALA A 463 7.04 -2.75 -6.75
CA ALA A 463 7.16 -2.23 -5.38
C ALA A 463 7.92 -0.89 -5.34
N ARG A 464 8.86 -0.66 -6.26
CA ARG A 464 9.55 0.63 -6.42
C ARG A 464 8.63 1.68 -7.01
N VAL A 465 7.92 1.40 -8.10
CA VAL A 465 6.93 2.32 -8.71
C VAL A 465 5.87 2.73 -7.69
N LYS A 466 5.33 1.76 -6.94
CA LYS A 466 4.39 2.02 -5.86
C LYS A 466 4.97 3.00 -4.83
N ARG A 467 6.22 2.81 -4.40
CA ARG A 467 6.87 3.75 -3.48
C ARG A 467 7.01 5.14 -4.10
N GLN A 468 7.47 5.23 -5.35
CA GLN A 468 7.68 6.50 -6.06
C GLN A 468 6.39 7.33 -6.16
N LEU A 469 5.27 6.71 -6.52
CA LEU A 469 3.98 7.40 -6.62
C LEU A 469 3.47 7.92 -5.28
N LEU A 470 3.85 7.28 -4.18
CA LEU A 470 3.42 7.67 -2.82
C LEU A 470 4.31 8.74 -2.17
N VAL A 471 5.49 9.02 -2.75
CA VAL A 471 6.42 10.00 -2.18
C VAL A 471 5.87 11.40 -2.25
N HIS A 472 5.50 11.86 -3.44
CA HIS A 472 5.15 13.27 -3.63
C HIS A 472 3.69 13.57 -3.31
N ARG A 473 2.84 12.55 -3.13
CA ARG A 473 1.38 12.69 -2.93
C ARG A 473 0.78 13.81 -3.78
N SER A 474 1.04 13.71 -5.07
CA SER A 474 0.54 14.65 -6.05
C SER A 474 -0.98 14.63 -6.07
N ASP A 475 -1.59 15.76 -6.38
CA ASP A 475 -3.04 15.87 -6.44
C ASP A 475 -3.64 14.98 -7.51
N LEU A 476 -2.91 14.83 -8.61
CA LEU A 476 -3.26 14.03 -9.77
C LEU A 476 -2.13 13.05 -10.09
N VAL A 477 -2.50 11.82 -10.44
CA VAL A 477 -1.56 10.80 -10.93
C VAL A 477 -2.15 10.19 -12.20
N CYS A 478 -1.52 10.48 -13.34
CA CYS A 478 -1.87 9.95 -14.64
C CYS A 478 -0.93 8.81 -15.00
N LEU A 479 -1.46 7.60 -15.11
CA LEU A 479 -0.69 6.38 -15.32
C LEU A 479 -1.02 5.77 -16.68
N GLN A 480 -0.03 5.75 -17.57
CA GLN A 480 -0.18 5.14 -18.89
C GLN A 480 0.20 3.65 -18.86
N GLY A 481 -0.60 2.79 -19.51
CA GLY A 481 -0.45 1.34 -19.46
C GLY A 481 -0.87 0.69 -18.12
N LEU A 482 -1.64 1.40 -17.28
CA LEU A 482 -2.20 0.85 -16.04
C LEU A 482 -3.65 0.41 -16.26
N ASP A 483 -3.90 -0.87 -15.98
CA ASP A 483 -5.25 -1.43 -15.88
C ASP A 483 -5.62 -1.71 -14.41
N PRO A 484 -6.45 -0.87 -13.77
CA PRO A 484 -6.86 -1.04 -12.37
C PRO A 484 -7.60 -2.35 -12.08
N GLU A 485 -8.16 -3.01 -13.09
CA GLU A 485 -8.86 -4.29 -12.95
C GLU A 485 -8.00 -5.50 -13.36
N GLY A 486 -6.82 -5.26 -13.93
CA GLY A 486 -5.88 -6.26 -14.41
C GLY A 486 -4.53 -6.20 -13.70
N TYR A 487 -3.44 -6.15 -14.48
CA TYR A 487 -2.05 -6.10 -14.00
C TYR A 487 -1.71 -4.86 -13.13
N GLY A 488 -2.67 -3.95 -12.93
CA GLY A 488 -2.55 -2.75 -12.10
C GLY A 488 -3.32 -2.78 -10.78
N CYS A 489 -4.07 -3.84 -10.47
CA CYS A 489 -5.04 -3.84 -9.37
C CYS A 489 -4.42 -3.52 -8.00
N GLY A 490 -3.26 -4.10 -7.68
CA GLY A 490 -2.57 -3.85 -6.42
C GLY A 490 -2.07 -2.41 -6.27
N LEU A 491 -1.69 -1.76 -7.38
CA LEU A 491 -1.28 -0.36 -7.38
C LEU A 491 -2.48 0.57 -7.23
N ALA A 492 -3.57 0.30 -7.95
CA ALA A 492 -4.81 1.05 -7.85
C ALA A 492 -5.40 0.97 -6.43
N GLU A 493 -5.46 -0.23 -5.86
CA GLU A 493 -5.92 -0.44 -4.47
C GLU A 493 -5.08 0.35 -3.46
N THR A 494 -3.76 0.37 -3.66
CA THR A 494 -2.86 1.16 -2.81
C THR A 494 -3.19 2.65 -2.88
N LEU A 495 -3.35 3.21 -4.08
CA LEU A 495 -3.66 4.63 -4.25
C LEU A 495 -5.05 4.94 -3.66
N SER A 496 -6.04 4.06 -3.85
CA SER A 496 -7.37 4.21 -3.24
C SER A 496 -7.34 4.22 -1.72
N GLN A 497 -6.57 3.31 -1.10
CA GLN A 497 -6.33 3.28 0.35
C GLN A 497 -5.66 4.56 0.85
N GLU A 498 -4.86 5.21 0.00
CA GLU A 498 -4.19 6.47 0.30
C GLU A 498 -5.07 7.70 0.05
N GLY A 499 -6.35 7.49 -0.29
CA GLY A 499 -7.36 8.55 -0.41
C GLY A 499 -7.72 8.91 -1.85
N TYR A 500 -7.09 8.30 -2.86
CA TYR A 500 -7.33 8.66 -4.25
C TYR A 500 -8.63 8.06 -4.80
N GLY A 501 -9.35 8.84 -5.59
CA GLY A 501 -10.37 8.36 -6.53
C GLY A 501 -9.69 8.10 -7.86
N PHE A 502 -10.30 7.30 -8.73
CA PHE A 502 -9.75 7.07 -10.05
C PHE A 502 -10.81 6.82 -11.12
N GLU A 503 -10.38 7.01 -12.36
CA GLU A 503 -11.12 6.68 -13.57
C GLU A 503 -10.13 6.11 -14.59
N PHE A 504 -10.55 5.15 -15.40
CA PHE A 504 -9.67 4.56 -16.41
C PHE A 504 -10.44 4.20 -17.68
N ALA A 505 -9.70 4.03 -18.76
CA ALA A 505 -10.22 3.52 -20.03
C ALA A 505 -9.31 2.39 -20.53
N ARG A 506 -9.92 1.34 -21.10
CA ARG A 506 -9.23 0.21 -21.72
C ARG A 506 -9.61 0.17 -23.19
N GLY A 507 -8.60 0.20 -24.06
CA GLY A 507 -8.77 0.07 -25.50
C GLY A 507 -8.93 -1.37 -25.93
N HIS A 508 -9.23 -1.57 -27.22
CA HIS A 508 -9.42 -2.90 -27.79
C HIS A 508 -8.12 -3.71 -27.88
N SER A 509 -6.96 -3.03 -27.90
CA SER A 509 -5.63 -3.65 -27.85
C SER A 509 -5.28 -4.24 -26.47
N GLY A 510 -6.09 -3.97 -25.44
CA GLY A 510 -5.78 -4.27 -24.05
C GLY A 510 -4.97 -3.17 -23.34
N GLU A 511 -4.49 -2.15 -24.08
CA GLU A 511 -3.87 -0.97 -23.49
C GLU A 511 -4.88 -0.24 -22.59
N ALA A 512 -4.43 0.23 -21.43
CA ALA A 512 -5.27 0.95 -20.49
C ALA A 512 -4.56 2.16 -19.91
N ASN A 513 -5.28 3.25 -19.70
CA ASN A 513 -4.76 4.43 -19.02
C ASN A 513 -5.69 4.83 -17.88
N ALA A 514 -5.11 5.30 -16.78
CA ALA A 514 -5.85 5.69 -15.58
C ALA A 514 -5.46 7.08 -15.07
N ILE A 515 -6.43 7.79 -14.52
CA ILE A 515 -6.26 9.06 -13.82
C ILE A 515 -6.70 8.85 -12.37
N PHE A 516 -5.82 9.14 -11.43
CA PHE A 516 -6.12 9.20 -10.00
C PHE A 516 -6.15 10.65 -9.55
N TRP A 517 -7.03 10.98 -8.60
CA TRP A 517 -7.10 12.31 -7.97
C TRP A 517 -7.30 12.20 -6.45
N ASP A 518 -6.76 13.16 -5.70
CA ASP A 518 -6.98 13.24 -4.25
C ASP A 518 -8.45 13.64 -3.95
N ARG A 519 -9.23 12.70 -3.38
CA ARG A 519 -10.65 12.92 -3.04
C ARG A 519 -10.87 13.94 -1.93
N SER A 520 -9.83 14.37 -1.22
CA SER A 520 -9.94 15.44 -0.23
C SER A 520 -9.89 16.83 -0.87
N ARG A 521 -9.41 16.94 -2.11
CA ARG A 521 -9.21 18.22 -2.82
C ARG A 521 -10.09 18.39 -4.05
N TRP A 522 -10.45 17.27 -4.69
CA TRP A 522 -11.12 17.27 -5.98
C TRP A 522 -12.38 16.42 -5.98
N GLU A 523 -13.43 16.99 -6.58
CA GLU A 523 -14.67 16.32 -6.92
C GLU A 523 -14.70 15.99 -8.40
N LYS A 524 -15.07 14.76 -8.74
CA LYS A 524 -15.32 14.38 -10.14
C LYS A 524 -16.68 14.92 -10.58
N SER A 525 -16.68 15.76 -11.61
CA SER A 525 -17.90 16.32 -12.22
C SER A 525 -18.28 15.64 -13.54
N GLY A 526 -17.33 15.00 -14.22
CA GLY A 526 -17.55 14.34 -15.50
C GLY A 526 -16.38 13.47 -15.94
N SER A 527 -16.59 12.64 -16.97
CA SER A 527 -15.53 11.89 -17.62
C SER A 527 -15.90 11.53 -19.06
N CYS A 528 -14.90 11.43 -19.92
CA CYS A 528 -15.01 10.96 -21.30
C CYS A 528 -13.96 9.88 -21.56
N LYS A 529 -14.30 8.84 -22.33
CA LYS A 529 -13.40 7.74 -22.68
C LYS A 529 -13.41 7.55 -24.19
N ARG A 530 -12.23 7.42 -24.80
CA ARG A 530 -12.06 7.15 -26.23
C ARG A 530 -10.92 6.14 -26.39
N ASP A 531 -11.29 4.90 -26.71
CA ASP A 531 -10.36 3.77 -26.73
C ASP A 531 -9.61 3.65 -25.37
N ALA A 532 -8.28 3.57 -25.35
CA ALA A 532 -7.52 3.56 -24.10
C ALA A 532 -7.39 4.95 -23.45
N ALA A 533 -7.74 6.04 -24.12
CA ALA A 533 -7.59 7.39 -23.60
C ALA A 533 -8.77 7.80 -22.70
N VAL A 534 -8.46 8.48 -21.60
CA VAL A 534 -9.44 8.90 -20.59
C VAL A 534 -9.29 10.39 -20.29
N ALA A 535 -10.43 11.08 -20.16
CA ALA A 535 -10.51 12.45 -19.68
C ALA A 535 -11.45 12.52 -18.46
N VAL A 536 -11.07 13.30 -17.45
CA VAL A 536 -11.83 13.50 -16.22
C VAL A 536 -11.95 15.00 -15.95
N ASP A 537 -13.17 15.46 -15.70
CA ASP A 537 -13.46 16.83 -15.30
C ASP A 537 -13.49 16.91 -13.77
N LEU A 538 -12.55 17.64 -13.19
CA LEU A 538 -12.37 17.79 -11.76
C LEU A 538 -12.70 19.20 -11.30
N ARG A 539 -13.45 19.32 -10.21
CA ARG A 539 -13.77 20.59 -9.54
C ARG A 539 -13.07 20.64 -8.19
N SER A 540 -12.43 21.77 -7.88
CA SER A 540 -11.75 21.94 -6.60
C SER A 540 -12.76 22.21 -5.47
N PHE A 541 -12.60 21.57 -4.31
CA PHE A 541 -13.40 21.89 -3.12
C PHE A 541 -13.04 23.25 -2.53
N ASP A 542 -11.76 23.63 -2.56
CA ASP A 542 -11.30 24.93 -2.06
C ASP A 542 -11.85 26.09 -2.91
N ARG A 543 -12.08 25.85 -4.20
CA ARG A 543 -12.60 26.83 -5.16
C ARG A 543 -13.53 26.16 -6.17
N PRO A 544 -14.84 26.02 -5.88
CA PRO A 544 -15.79 25.33 -6.75
C PRO A 544 -15.93 25.94 -8.15
N SER A 545 -15.57 27.22 -8.33
CA SER A 545 -15.51 27.88 -9.65
C SER A 545 -14.32 27.42 -10.50
N THR A 546 -13.31 26.79 -9.89
CA THR A 546 -12.16 26.23 -10.59
C THR A 546 -12.46 24.79 -10.98
N ALA A 547 -12.61 24.58 -12.28
CA ALA A 547 -12.64 23.26 -12.89
C ALA A 547 -11.40 23.06 -13.78
N ILE A 548 -10.90 21.84 -13.80
CA ILE A 548 -9.82 21.41 -14.68
C ILE A 548 -10.26 20.14 -15.41
N ARG A 549 -9.89 20.01 -16.67
CA ARG A 549 -9.97 18.75 -17.40
C ARG A 549 -8.60 18.10 -17.43
N VAL A 550 -8.52 16.89 -16.92
CA VAL A 550 -7.30 16.07 -16.92
C VAL A 550 -7.47 14.97 -17.96
N ILE A 551 -6.50 14.82 -18.85
CA ILE A 551 -6.50 13.81 -19.91
C ILE A 551 -5.28 12.91 -19.69
N CYS A 552 -5.46 11.60 -19.78
CA CYS A 552 -4.38 10.62 -19.76
C CYS A 552 -4.49 9.75 -21.01
N LEU A 553 -3.44 9.74 -21.82
CA LEU A 553 -3.43 9.01 -23.08
C LEU A 553 -2.06 8.43 -23.42
N ARG A 554 -2.07 7.34 -24.17
CA ARG A 554 -0.90 6.70 -24.79
C ARG A 554 -1.30 6.32 -26.20
N PRO A 555 -1.13 7.23 -27.19
CA PRO A 555 -1.63 7.00 -28.53
C PRO A 555 -0.79 5.92 -29.21
N GLU A 556 -1.44 5.09 -30.00
CA GLU A 556 -0.81 4.12 -30.89
C GLU A 556 -0.97 4.62 -32.33
N LEU A 557 -0.02 4.32 -33.22
CA LEU A 557 -0.12 4.69 -34.64
C LEU A 557 -1.45 4.21 -35.28
N SER A 558 -1.93 3.05 -34.86
CA SER A 558 -3.21 2.47 -35.28
C SER A 558 -4.42 3.31 -34.85
N SER A 559 -4.36 3.97 -33.69
CA SER A 559 -5.47 4.73 -33.13
C SER A 559 -5.53 6.17 -33.61
N LEU A 560 -4.43 6.75 -34.12
CA LEU A 560 -4.38 8.12 -34.66
C LEU A 560 -5.26 8.33 -35.91
N ASN A 561 -5.52 7.27 -36.68
CA ASN A 561 -6.38 7.37 -37.87
C ASN A 561 -7.87 7.54 -37.52
N ASN A 562 -8.25 7.29 -36.27
CA ASN A 562 -9.61 7.49 -35.80
C ASN A 562 -9.79 8.94 -35.33
N ARG A 563 -10.67 9.71 -36.00
CA ARG A 563 -11.01 11.13 -35.72
C ARG A 563 -11.63 11.40 -34.32
N GLY A 564 -11.40 10.55 -33.32
CA GLY A 564 -12.14 10.50 -32.07
C GLY A 564 -11.50 11.24 -30.89
N LEU A 565 -10.22 11.63 -30.93
CA LEU A 565 -9.55 12.21 -29.76
C LEU A 565 -9.99 13.66 -29.48
N ARG A 566 -10.44 14.42 -30.49
CA ARG A 566 -10.94 15.81 -30.31
C ARG A 566 -11.97 15.96 -29.20
N ASP A 567 -12.85 14.98 -29.04
CA ASP A 567 -13.89 15.03 -28.02
C ASP A 567 -13.34 14.99 -26.59
N LEU A 568 -12.16 14.37 -26.38
CA LEU A 568 -11.48 14.40 -25.08
C LEU A 568 -11.05 15.81 -24.70
N PHE A 569 -10.62 16.62 -25.68
CA PHE A 569 -10.14 17.99 -25.44
C PHE A 569 -11.29 19.02 -25.37
N ARG A 570 -12.49 18.67 -25.86
CA ARG A 570 -13.67 19.53 -25.79
C ARG A 570 -14.25 19.57 -24.38
N GLY A 571 -13.84 20.57 -23.60
CA GLY A 571 -14.40 20.85 -22.26
C GLY A 571 -15.93 21.00 -22.25
N PRO A 572 -16.57 20.91 -21.08
CA PRO A 572 -18.01 21.16 -20.96
C PRO A 572 -18.38 22.53 -21.56
N PRO A 573 -19.50 22.65 -22.30
CA PRO A 573 -19.86 23.89 -22.97
C PRO A 573 -20.09 25.07 -21.99
N ALA A 574 -20.34 24.79 -20.71
CA ALA A 574 -20.55 25.79 -19.67
C ALA A 574 -19.24 26.39 -19.11
N SER A 575 -18.06 25.86 -19.43
CA SER A 575 -16.77 26.40 -18.99
C SER A 575 -16.08 27.10 -20.17
N HIS A 576 -16.41 28.38 -20.39
CA HIS A 576 -15.87 29.17 -21.51
C HIS A 576 -14.34 29.37 -21.50
N HIS A 577 -13.63 28.95 -20.44
CA HIS A 577 -12.15 28.98 -20.35
C HIS A 577 -11.58 27.71 -19.71
N GLY A 578 -12.03 26.53 -20.16
CA GLY A 578 -11.64 25.24 -19.58
C GLY A 578 -10.12 25.05 -19.52
N ARG A 579 -9.58 24.96 -18.30
CA ARG A 579 -8.18 24.60 -18.04
C ARG A 579 -7.99 23.13 -18.39
N VAL A 580 -7.21 22.84 -19.43
CA VAL A 580 -6.94 21.47 -19.89
C VAL A 580 -5.50 21.09 -19.54
N LEU A 581 -5.34 19.91 -18.94
CA LEU A 581 -4.06 19.30 -18.63
C LEU A 581 -4.00 17.93 -19.30
N ALA A 582 -3.03 17.72 -20.19
CA ALA A 582 -2.86 16.45 -20.87
C ALA A 582 -1.59 15.75 -20.42
N CYS A 583 -1.73 14.52 -19.92
CA CYS A 583 -0.63 13.65 -19.53
C CYS A 583 -0.49 12.54 -20.57
N ALA A 584 0.58 12.56 -21.37
CA ALA A 584 0.71 11.68 -22.52
C ALA A 584 2.02 10.90 -22.55
N ASP A 585 1.96 9.61 -22.85
CA ASP A 585 3.12 8.84 -23.31
C ASP A 585 3.11 8.77 -24.82
N LEU A 586 3.90 9.63 -25.46
CA LEU A 586 4.01 9.71 -26.92
C LEU A 586 5.12 8.82 -27.48
N TRP A 587 5.81 8.05 -26.63
CA TRP A 587 6.87 7.13 -27.06
C TRP A 587 6.47 6.24 -28.26
N PRO A 588 5.27 5.61 -28.28
CA PRO A 588 4.90 4.71 -29.38
C PRO A 588 4.79 5.37 -30.76
N ILE A 589 4.75 6.71 -30.82
CA ILE A 589 4.53 7.47 -32.06
C ILE A 589 5.68 8.43 -32.38
N GLY A 590 6.83 8.32 -31.69
CA GLY A 590 8.01 9.16 -31.93
C GLY A 590 8.32 10.21 -30.88
N GLY A 591 7.66 10.17 -29.71
CA GLY A 591 7.98 11.03 -28.57
C GLY A 591 7.40 12.44 -28.66
N ALA A 592 8.04 13.40 -27.99
CA ALA A 592 7.54 14.76 -27.83
C ALA A 592 7.23 15.48 -29.15
N GLU A 593 8.07 15.27 -30.17
CA GLU A 593 7.90 15.88 -31.50
C GLU A 593 6.59 15.45 -32.18
N ALA A 594 6.10 14.26 -31.83
CA ALA A 594 4.84 13.72 -32.34
C ALA A 594 3.60 14.35 -31.66
N ALA A 595 3.76 15.26 -30.69
CA ALA A 595 2.63 16.00 -30.11
C ALA A 595 1.84 16.76 -31.18
N THR A 596 2.52 17.26 -32.22
CA THR A 596 1.90 17.93 -33.38
C THR A 596 1.00 17.00 -34.21
N VAL A 597 1.24 15.69 -34.14
CA VAL A 597 0.45 14.67 -34.87
C VAL A 597 -0.82 14.30 -34.08
N VAL A 598 -0.82 14.47 -32.75
CA VAL A 598 -1.98 14.20 -31.91
C VAL A 598 -2.89 15.41 -31.90
N GLU A 599 -4.00 15.29 -32.62
CA GLU A 599 -5.03 16.31 -32.69
C GLU A 599 -5.55 16.70 -31.30
N GLY A 600 -5.34 17.96 -30.90
CA GLY A 600 -5.64 18.49 -29.57
C GLY A 600 -4.41 18.79 -28.71
N LEU A 601 -3.28 18.12 -28.94
CA LEU A 601 -2.00 18.47 -28.30
C LEU A 601 -1.21 19.53 -29.07
N ALA A 602 -1.45 19.68 -30.38
CA ALA A 602 -0.71 20.60 -31.24
C ALA A 602 -0.71 22.07 -30.76
N ASP A 603 -1.79 22.49 -30.08
CA ASP A 603 -1.95 23.86 -29.56
C ASP A 603 -1.61 23.98 -28.06
N MET A 604 -1.09 22.93 -27.44
CA MET A 604 -0.77 22.90 -26.00
C MET A 604 0.72 23.15 -25.76
N HIS A 605 1.04 23.95 -24.74
CA HIS A 605 2.42 24.17 -24.33
C HIS A 605 2.98 22.95 -23.59
N SER A 606 4.27 22.64 -23.72
CA SER A 606 4.88 21.52 -22.99
C SER A 606 5.50 21.97 -21.68
N ALA A 607 5.22 21.20 -20.63
CA ALA A 607 5.78 21.45 -19.32
C ALA A 607 7.32 21.39 -19.30
N ALA A 608 7.89 20.51 -20.13
CA ALA A 608 9.35 20.39 -20.27
C ALA A 608 9.92 21.60 -21.01
N GLN A 609 9.32 21.99 -22.14
CA GLN A 609 9.78 23.12 -22.95
C GLN A 609 9.82 24.44 -22.16
N GLU A 610 8.82 24.75 -21.35
CA GLU A 610 8.83 26.04 -20.62
C GLU A 610 9.81 26.07 -19.44
N VAL A 611 10.09 24.94 -18.79
CA VAL A 611 10.92 24.93 -17.58
C VAL A 611 12.35 24.53 -17.86
N LEU A 612 12.56 23.67 -18.84
CA LEU A 612 13.88 23.26 -19.29
C LEU A 612 14.35 24.14 -20.47
N GLY A 613 13.45 24.83 -21.16
CA GLY A 613 13.77 25.59 -22.37
C GLY A 613 13.85 24.72 -23.63
N GLU A 614 13.61 23.41 -23.51
CA GLU A 614 13.72 22.43 -24.59
C GLU A 614 12.83 21.20 -24.31
N GLU A 615 12.36 20.55 -25.38
CA GLU A 615 11.64 19.29 -25.31
C GLU A 615 12.56 18.10 -25.06
N LEU A 616 11.99 17.04 -24.49
CA LEU A 616 12.64 15.74 -24.38
C LEU A 616 12.52 14.98 -25.70
N THR A 617 13.60 14.96 -26.48
CA THR A 617 13.70 14.20 -27.73
C THR A 617 13.70 12.69 -27.46
N ALA A 618 12.91 11.93 -28.20
CA ALA A 618 12.82 10.48 -28.09
C ALA A 618 13.20 9.81 -29.42
N PRO A 619 14.16 8.86 -29.48
CA PRO A 619 14.44 8.18 -30.73
C PRO A 619 13.24 7.35 -31.13
N THR A 620 12.80 7.49 -32.37
CA THR A 620 11.68 6.71 -32.91
C THR A 620 12.03 5.23 -32.86
N GLU A 621 11.17 4.39 -32.26
CA GLU A 621 11.35 2.93 -32.32
C GLU A 621 11.35 2.53 -33.81
N ALA A 622 12.47 2.06 -34.34
CA ALA A 622 12.52 1.59 -35.72
C ALA A 622 11.46 0.50 -35.86
N ALA A 623 10.48 0.72 -36.75
CA ALA A 623 9.32 -0.15 -36.93
C ALA A 623 9.73 -1.62 -36.84
N ARG A 624 9.23 -2.34 -35.83
CA ARG A 624 9.51 -3.77 -35.70
C ARG A 624 9.10 -4.42 -37.02
N GLY A 625 10.07 -5.00 -37.71
CA GLY A 625 9.79 -5.77 -38.90
C GLY A 625 8.73 -6.85 -38.59
N PRO A 626 7.94 -7.28 -39.57
CA PRO A 626 6.82 -8.20 -39.38
C PRO A 626 7.18 -9.53 -38.68
N SER A 627 8.47 -9.88 -38.61
CA SER A 627 9.01 -10.99 -37.83
C SER A 627 9.30 -10.62 -36.37
N GLY A 628 8.24 -10.26 -35.63
CA GLY A 628 8.27 -9.62 -34.30
C GLY A 628 8.81 -10.44 -33.11
N GLY A 629 10.12 -10.64 -33.04
CA GLY A 629 10.76 -11.26 -31.85
C GLY A 629 12.13 -10.69 -31.46
N GLY A 630 12.67 -9.71 -32.19
CA GLY A 630 13.97 -9.11 -31.85
C GLY A 630 13.87 -8.07 -30.73
N PRO A 631 14.88 -7.96 -29.83
CA PRO A 631 14.97 -6.83 -28.92
C PRO A 631 15.03 -5.51 -29.71
N PRO A 632 14.50 -4.40 -29.17
CA PRO A 632 14.56 -3.09 -29.82
C PRO A 632 16.01 -2.77 -30.20
N ARG A 633 16.24 -2.33 -31.44
CA ARG A 633 17.58 -1.93 -31.87
C ARG A 633 17.95 -0.62 -31.17
N PRO A 634 19.16 -0.49 -30.59
CA PRO A 634 19.60 0.77 -30.01
C PRO A 634 19.63 1.85 -31.10
N ALA A 635 19.28 3.08 -30.73
CA ALA A 635 19.38 4.23 -31.61
C ALA A 635 20.85 4.37 -32.08
N GLN A 636 21.07 4.57 -33.38
CA GLN A 636 22.43 4.75 -33.89
C GLN A 636 23.02 6.05 -33.32
N SER A 637 24.18 5.96 -32.67
CA SER A 637 24.76 7.00 -31.79
C SER A 637 25.02 8.36 -32.44
N ALA A 638 25.00 8.47 -33.77
CA ALA A 638 25.21 9.72 -34.47
C ALA A 638 23.98 10.67 -34.47
N ALA A 639 22.81 10.19 -34.03
CA ALA A 639 21.60 11.01 -33.88
C ALA A 639 21.50 11.72 -32.52
N SER A 640 22.50 11.57 -31.62
CA SER A 640 22.36 11.92 -30.20
C SER A 640 22.56 13.40 -29.87
N GLY A 641 22.09 14.33 -30.70
CA GLY A 641 21.81 15.71 -30.26
C GLY A 641 20.84 15.79 -29.06
N LEU A 642 20.38 14.63 -28.57
CA LEU A 642 19.72 14.39 -27.30
C LEU A 642 20.38 15.21 -26.19
N ASN A 643 19.60 16.13 -25.64
CA ASN A 643 20.00 16.97 -24.52
C ASN A 643 20.56 16.12 -23.40
N LYS A 644 21.69 16.53 -22.79
CA LYS A 644 22.19 15.88 -21.56
C LYS A 644 21.18 16.17 -20.47
N LEU A 645 20.43 15.15 -20.06
CA LEU A 645 19.31 15.23 -19.13
C LEU A 645 19.76 15.44 -17.68
N ARG A 646 20.49 16.53 -17.42
CA ARG A 646 20.83 17.00 -16.07
C ARG A 646 19.64 17.75 -15.45
N ARG A 647 18.42 17.17 -15.39
CA ARG A 647 17.18 17.96 -15.19
C ARG A 647 16.12 17.24 -14.32
N PRO A 648 15.20 18.01 -13.68
CA PRO A 648 14.75 17.89 -12.28
C PRO A 648 13.63 16.89 -11.98
N ASP A 649 13.41 16.63 -10.69
CA ASP A 649 12.29 15.80 -10.18
C ASP A 649 10.93 16.45 -10.33
N ALA A 650 10.89 17.79 -10.34
CA ALA A 650 9.64 18.50 -10.29
C ALA A 650 9.74 19.92 -10.81
N VAL A 651 8.65 20.38 -11.40
CA VAL A 651 8.59 21.58 -12.21
C VAL A 651 7.37 22.40 -11.76
N LEU A 652 7.59 23.57 -11.15
CA LEU A 652 6.48 24.50 -10.88
C LEU A 652 6.28 25.45 -12.06
N TYR A 653 5.06 25.44 -12.59
CA TYR A 653 4.62 26.16 -13.77
C TYR A 653 3.87 27.46 -13.48
N ARG A 654 3.88 28.38 -14.44
CA ARG A 654 3.12 29.63 -14.40
C ARG A 654 1.74 29.42 -15.03
N GLY A 655 0.67 29.57 -14.24
CA GLY A 655 -0.69 29.48 -14.76
C GLY A 655 -1.08 28.09 -15.26
N MET A 656 -2.36 27.92 -15.59
CA MET A 656 -2.84 26.83 -16.42
C MET A 656 -3.31 27.41 -17.76
N ALA A 657 -2.40 27.53 -18.72
CA ALA A 657 -2.76 27.41 -20.13
C ALA A 657 -2.93 25.91 -20.47
N PRO A 658 -3.49 25.52 -21.63
CA PRO A 658 -3.44 24.13 -22.06
C PRO A 658 -1.98 23.64 -22.05
N ILE A 659 -1.66 22.70 -21.14
CA ILE A 659 -0.28 22.21 -20.94
C ILE A 659 -0.23 20.68 -21.06
N THR A 660 0.75 20.21 -21.83
CA THR A 660 1.09 18.80 -22.00
C THR A 660 2.22 18.43 -21.04
N VAL A 661 1.96 17.47 -20.16
CA VAL A 661 2.94 16.81 -19.31
C VAL A 661 3.28 15.46 -19.94
N LEU A 662 4.33 15.47 -20.76
CA LEU A 662 4.84 14.24 -21.37
C LEU A 662 5.35 13.32 -20.25
N SER A 663 4.95 12.06 -20.27
CA SER A 663 5.48 11.07 -19.33
C SER A 663 7.00 11.04 -19.51
N GLY A 664 7.74 11.37 -18.46
CA GLY A 664 9.19 11.27 -18.48
C GLY A 664 9.66 9.86 -18.90
N HIS A 665 10.88 9.79 -19.44
CA HIS A 665 11.59 8.61 -19.95
C HIS A 665 11.02 7.26 -19.47
N THR A 666 10.26 6.62 -20.34
CA THR A 666 9.72 5.27 -20.11
C THR A 666 10.86 4.25 -20.11
N GLU A 667 10.67 3.07 -19.50
CA GLU A 667 11.64 1.97 -19.65
C GLU A 667 11.89 1.65 -21.15
N GLY A 668 10.86 1.82 -21.99
CA GLY A 668 10.97 1.69 -23.45
C GLY A 668 11.96 2.68 -24.06
N TYR A 669 11.88 3.96 -23.69
CA TYR A 669 12.85 4.97 -24.15
C TYR A 669 14.29 4.58 -23.77
N LEU A 670 14.55 4.17 -22.51
CA LEU A 670 15.91 3.78 -22.12
C LEU A 670 16.40 2.47 -22.72
N ALA A 671 15.51 1.57 -23.11
CA ALA A 671 15.91 0.37 -23.85
C ALA A 671 16.51 0.69 -25.23
N THR A 672 16.30 1.89 -25.76
CA THR A 672 16.88 2.34 -27.03
C THR A 672 18.23 3.03 -26.90
N MET A 673 18.69 3.30 -25.68
CA MET A 673 19.97 3.94 -25.41
C MET A 673 21.04 2.91 -25.09
N ALA A 674 22.31 3.23 -25.36
CA ALA A 674 23.41 2.39 -24.92
C ALA A 674 23.46 2.34 -23.37
N PRO A 675 23.77 1.20 -22.74
CA PRO A 675 23.81 1.08 -21.29
C PRO A 675 24.71 2.12 -20.61
N GLU A 676 25.82 2.48 -21.25
CA GLU A 676 26.76 3.48 -20.76
C GLU A 676 26.12 4.89 -20.77
N ASP A 677 25.38 5.23 -21.83
CA ASP A 677 24.64 6.48 -21.93
C ASP A 677 23.48 6.52 -20.93
N VAL A 678 22.80 5.39 -20.74
CA VAL A 678 21.76 5.25 -19.71
C VAL A 678 22.35 5.50 -18.32
N LEU A 679 23.51 4.92 -18.02
CA LEU A 679 24.17 5.11 -16.71
C LEU A 679 24.68 6.55 -16.51
N GLN A 680 25.16 7.20 -17.58
CA GLN A 680 25.64 8.58 -17.54
C GLN A 680 24.50 9.60 -17.46
N GLN A 681 23.39 9.35 -18.14
CA GLN A 681 22.25 10.28 -18.21
C GLN A 681 21.17 10.00 -17.16
N PHE A 682 21.10 8.77 -16.64
CA PHE A 682 20.04 8.30 -15.74
C PHE A 682 20.59 7.38 -14.65
N PRO A 683 21.22 7.92 -13.59
CA PRO A 683 21.65 7.11 -12.45
C PRO A 683 20.46 6.32 -11.88
N ALA A 684 20.75 5.14 -11.32
CA ALA A 684 19.88 3.95 -11.14
C ALA A 684 18.48 4.10 -10.52
N PHE A 685 18.04 5.29 -10.14
CA PHE A 685 16.74 5.57 -9.57
C PHE A 685 15.98 6.68 -10.29
N ARG A 686 14.80 6.35 -10.84
CA ARG A 686 13.98 7.27 -11.65
C ARG A 686 12.70 7.63 -10.94
N THR A 687 12.64 8.80 -10.33
CA THR A 687 11.41 9.45 -9.87
C THR A 687 10.62 9.92 -11.08
N PRO A 688 9.29 9.67 -11.14
CA PRO A 688 8.47 10.27 -12.17
C PRO A 688 8.42 11.78 -11.94
N THR A 689 8.51 12.55 -13.02
CA THR A 689 8.48 14.02 -12.94
C THR A 689 7.15 14.49 -12.34
N VAL A 690 7.22 15.33 -11.31
CA VAL A 690 6.05 15.97 -10.69
C VAL A 690 5.92 17.39 -11.21
N ALA A 691 4.92 17.68 -12.02
CA ALA A 691 4.61 19.05 -12.40
C ALA A 691 3.65 19.66 -11.36
N ALA A 692 3.83 20.92 -11.01
CA ALA A 692 2.88 21.66 -10.19
C ALA A 692 2.48 22.94 -10.91
N PHE A 693 1.21 23.31 -10.83
CA PHE A 693 0.62 24.42 -11.57
C PHE A 693 -0.09 25.35 -10.60
N ASP A 694 0.14 26.65 -10.77
CA ASP A 694 -0.65 27.68 -10.10
C ASP A 694 -1.92 27.97 -10.92
N LEU A 695 -3.08 27.60 -10.38
CA LEU A 695 -4.38 27.81 -10.98
C LEU A 695 -4.82 29.28 -10.92
N THR A 696 -4.16 30.13 -10.12
CA THR A 696 -4.64 31.49 -9.84
C THR A 696 -4.12 32.52 -10.86
N SER A 697 -2.87 32.35 -11.32
CA SER A 697 -2.20 33.30 -12.23
C SER A 697 -2.78 33.36 -13.63
N SER A 698 -3.48 32.32 -14.08
CA SER A 698 -4.16 32.31 -15.40
C SER A 698 -5.26 33.38 -15.53
N HIS A 699 -5.95 33.73 -14.45
CA HIS A 699 -7.03 34.71 -14.48
C HIS A 699 -6.51 36.14 -14.64
N GLN A 700 -5.41 36.47 -13.95
CA GLN A 700 -4.83 37.81 -13.96
C GLN A 700 -4.17 38.13 -15.30
N ALA A 701 -3.56 37.14 -15.97
CA ALA A 701 -2.95 37.33 -17.28
C ALA A 701 -3.99 37.54 -18.38
N ALA A 702 -5.13 36.84 -18.32
CA ALA A 702 -6.22 36.99 -19.28
C ALA A 702 -6.95 38.34 -19.10
N GLU A 703 -7.21 38.78 -17.87
CA GLU A 703 -7.78 40.11 -17.60
C GLU A 703 -6.83 41.26 -17.98
N ALA A 704 -5.52 41.09 -17.79
CA ALA A 704 -4.55 42.11 -18.21
C ALA A 704 -4.31 42.15 -19.73
N ALA A 705 -4.67 41.08 -20.45
CA ALA A 705 -4.53 40.98 -21.91
C ALA A 705 -5.82 41.35 -22.66
N GLU A 706 -6.91 41.72 -21.99
CA GLU A 706 -8.02 42.40 -22.67
C GLU A 706 -7.48 43.70 -23.27
N PRO A 707 -7.48 43.85 -24.60
CA PRO A 707 -7.02 45.07 -25.23
C PRO A 707 -7.94 46.19 -24.74
N THR A 708 -7.38 47.18 -24.05
CA THR A 708 -8.03 48.47 -23.89
C THR A 708 -8.43 48.94 -25.29
N THR A 709 -9.71 48.78 -25.63
CA THR A 709 -10.26 49.31 -26.86
C THR A 709 -9.85 50.77 -26.94
N PRO A 710 -9.09 51.19 -27.97
CA PRO A 710 -8.75 52.59 -28.10
C PRO A 710 -10.06 53.33 -28.29
N SER A 711 -10.43 54.16 -27.31
CA SER A 711 -11.54 55.08 -27.39
C SER A 711 -11.31 56.00 -28.59
N GLN A 712 -11.84 55.63 -29.75
CA GLN A 712 -11.89 56.48 -30.93
C GLN A 712 -12.87 57.62 -30.66
N ASN A 713 -12.37 58.69 -30.05
CA ASN A 713 -12.90 60.03 -30.24
C ASN A 713 -12.13 60.67 -31.40
N ILE A 714 -12.53 60.37 -32.63
CA ILE A 714 -12.26 61.24 -33.77
C ILE A 714 -13.61 61.82 -34.19
N ARG A 715 -13.78 63.12 -33.93
CA ARG A 715 -14.86 63.95 -34.47
C ARG A 715 -14.65 64.08 -35.97
N LEU A 716 -15.74 63.93 -36.73
CA LEU A 716 -15.86 64.41 -38.12
C LEU A 716 -15.87 65.93 -38.16
#